data_AF-A0A7V3SN94-F1
#
_entry.id   AF-A0A7V3SN94-F1
#
_cell.length_a   1.000
_cell.length_b   1.000
_cell.length_c   1.000
_cell.angle_alpha   90.00
_cell.angle_beta   90.00
_cell.angle_gamma   90.00
#
_symmetry.space_group_name_H-M   'P 1'
#
loop_
_entity.id
_entity.type
_entity.pdbx_description
1 polymer ?
#
loop_
_entity_poly.entity_id
_entity_poly.type
_entity_poly.pdbx_seq_one_letter_code
_entity_poly.pdbx_strand_id
1 'polypeptide(L)'
;MFLSLIPFIGALLTMVNNPEPVVEYIADLQHRFVYLQQGWGELGLNTCAHAPGQTPLPLRIRDKQYTRGLGHHAPGEIVIDLNGEYEVFEAEVGVQWQSGNVGSVVFQVYVDGKKRFDSGVMRETDAPKSVRVSVKGANELRLVVTDAGDGITCDCANWAEARLVRTRQPVRAQRQTLRVDIVPFAQVITSDPNRTEGCRAGRTEEYLAEDIFLEEPLHPNPDGTYTVHPVADGRGSIGLHWLERRRLVELHLHFASTPPPPETAQLQAWVGESHWQGKWVPVPATCEQAEHEWVIRPDWRGISGVTYGVRKVRWVFHSMTAPLSIRSIHAFTSSLWDETELTLRLQSAREALIQIYNGEVVPGENPTHTAQWDGQTPLRLRVRYSRPSMLKSDRTVLRICLSDSAFGVAVDDVLANGAVYVPHVGLLVSRDPNLTIEQYQRRIARHKTVLERVRRLPEQTFAQAMEKTHHKVQNNGPMMLSLACDNRKFIVERDGTLRKEEIQIQPLYAGGKAQWTERHLHHGWLPVSVITWRDGGMVYRQTAFVAPLDENPIPDSNGWLYERAACYALIEAENTGSQPTTARIALLVKPEPQIRPLANGFRVAHGQAVSAIVQPLHDGWAGDAGEGNVQFNTSVPAGDKRSLLLVLPAWEMSAEEVLPTLSPQEALARTERYWQSVMNEATHIEIPDADLLNVIRASQVHCLLAARNEENGKRIAAWIASMAYGPLESEAHSPIRGMLMLGHREFARRALEFFVHRYHPAGYLTTGYTLMGAGWHLWTLGEYAALTRDTGWLRQVAPAVENVCRWIVRQREKTMKRTADGEPVPEYGLMPPGVMADWNAYAYYFALNGYYCAGLYHAARALADAGLAGAGELLQEAHRFRRDILRAYQQTQAQMPVVPLQDGTWVPGSPSQLHCPAPTAHLFPGEDGNRSWAYDVELGAHQLVPQGVIPSDSRETEWIMDYLEDVAFLESGWFDYPAEQNHKDWFNLGGFSKVQPYYTRNPEIYALRNDRKPFIRSYFNMLASLLNEETLWLWEHFNNTGAWNKTHETGYFLQQTRFMLAMEHGDELWLAPLIPSYWLKDGQSIHVDNLLTRFGTVSYRIHSRLAQKAIEAEVTLADASDGVTACLRLPHPDGKRIRRVEVNGQPHRDFSGDCVRLQLGAGKTTVRVSF
;
A
#
# COMPACT_ATOMS: atom_id res chain seq x y z
N MET A 1 -73.88 17.90 -60.22
CA MET A 1 -73.41 19.08 -60.98
C MET A 1 -73.37 20.23 -59.99
N PHE A 2 -72.24 20.74 -59.51
CA PHE A 2 -71.04 21.19 -60.24
C PHE A 2 -69.74 20.93 -59.45
N LEU A 3 -68.66 20.76 -60.22
CA LEU A 3 -67.27 20.54 -59.82
C LEU A 3 -66.46 21.85 -59.79
N SER A 4 -65.29 21.77 -59.16
CA SER A 4 -64.04 22.55 -59.33
C SER A 4 -63.90 23.95 -58.69
N LEU A 5 -63.12 24.05 -57.61
CA LEU A 5 -61.76 24.62 -57.60
C LEU A 5 -61.13 24.59 -56.19
N ILE A 6 -59.81 24.34 -56.15
CA ILE A 6 -58.83 24.40 -55.02
C ILE A 6 -58.57 23.10 -54.24
N PRO A 7 -57.45 22.41 -54.56
CA PRO A 7 -56.67 21.67 -53.58
C PRO A 7 -55.20 22.10 -53.65
N PHE A 8 -54.73 23.06 -52.84
CA PHE A 8 -53.29 23.28 -52.62
C PHE A 8 -52.96 24.18 -51.40
N ILE A 9 -53.63 24.01 -50.24
CA ILE A 9 -53.19 24.60 -48.95
C ILE A 9 -53.44 23.61 -47.81
N GLY A 10 -52.91 22.40 -47.93
CA GLY A 10 -53.04 21.34 -46.91
C GLY A 10 -51.77 20.55 -46.62
N ALA A 11 -50.66 20.86 -47.30
CA ALA A 11 -49.40 20.10 -47.22
C ALA A 11 -48.16 20.96 -46.93
N LEU A 12 -48.31 22.22 -46.50
CA LEU A 12 -47.18 23.12 -46.22
C LEU A 12 -47.16 23.72 -44.80
N LEU A 13 -47.92 23.16 -43.85
CA LEU A 13 -47.99 23.63 -42.46
C LEU A 13 -47.77 22.53 -41.40
N THR A 14 -47.09 21.44 -41.77
CA THR A 14 -46.56 20.40 -40.85
C THR A 14 -45.05 20.19 -41.02
N MET A 15 -44.33 21.18 -41.56
CA MET A 15 -42.89 21.08 -41.86
C MET A 15 -42.12 22.32 -41.41
N VAL A 16 -42.28 22.79 -40.16
CA VAL A 16 -41.27 23.61 -39.47
C VAL A 16 -41.37 23.33 -37.96
N ASN A 17 -40.21 23.08 -37.34
CA ASN A 17 -39.96 22.76 -35.92
C ASN A 17 -40.17 21.31 -35.45
N ASN A 18 -39.50 20.36 -36.10
CA ASN A 18 -38.83 19.32 -35.30
C ASN A 18 -37.44 19.87 -34.98
N PRO A 19 -37.12 20.29 -33.74
CA PRO A 19 -35.73 20.58 -33.39
C PRO A 19 -34.89 19.32 -33.65
N GLU A 20 -33.72 19.49 -34.24
CA GLU A 20 -32.72 18.43 -34.36
C GLU A 20 -32.55 17.73 -33.00
N PRO A 21 -32.37 16.39 -32.97
CA PRO A 21 -32.16 15.70 -31.71
C PRO A 21 -30.93 16.29 -31.02
N VAL A 22 -31.08 16.72 -29.76
CA VAL A 22 -29.99 17.35 -29.01
C VAL A 22 -28.90 16.31 -28.78
N VAL A 23 -27.74 16.55 -29.38
CA VAL A 23 -26.54 15.72 -29.25
C VAL A 23 -25.64 16.34 -28.19
N GLU A 24 -25.19 15.54 -27.23
CA GLU A 24 -24.26 15.95 -26.19
C GLU A 24 -23.01 15.07 -26.23
N TYR A 25 -21.84 15.69 -26.32
CA TYR A 25 -20.57 14.95 -26.30
C TYR A 25 -20.19 14.59 -24.88
N ILE A 26 -19.68 13.38 -24.69
CA ILE A 26 -19.34 12.87 -23.36
C ILE A 26 -18.24 13.72 -22.69
N ALA A 27 -17.32 14.30 -23.47
CA ALA A 27 -16.29 15.21 -22.96
C ALA A 27 -16.85 16.43 -22.20
N ASP A 28 -18.07 16.87 -22.52
CA ASP A 28 -18.76 17.99 -21.85
C ASP A 28 -19.65 17.52 -20.68
N LEU A 29 -19.79 16.21 -20.47
CA LEU A 29 -20.68 15.58 -19.51
C LEU A 29 -19.96 15.00 -18.28
N GLN A 30 -18.79 15.53 -17.93
CA GLN A 30 -18.02 15.06 -16.76
C GLN A 30 -18.81 15.09 -15.45
N HIS A 31 -19.72 16.06 -15.29
CA HIS A 31 -20.64 16.15 -14.15
C HIS A 31 -21.61 14.94 -14.03
N ARG A 32 -21.73 14.13 -15.09
CA ARG A 32 -22.51 12.88 -15.12
C ARG A 32 -21.66 11.62 -14.91
N PHE A 33 -20.34 11.73 -14.80
CA PHE A 33 -19.51 10.58 -14.52
C PHE A 33 -19.75 10.15 -13.08
N VAL A 34 -20.06 8.88 -12.88
CA VAL A 34 -20.23 8.29 -11.53
C VAL A 34 -19.02 7.47 -11.11
N TYR A 35 -18.20 7.05 -12.09
CA TYR A 35 -16.97 6.30 -11.87
C TYR A 35 -16.01 6.57 -13.03
N LEU A 36 -14.73 6.73 -12.72
CA LEU A 36 -13.64 6.83 -13.68
C LEU A 36 -12.41 6.11 -13.13
N GLN A 37 -11.90 5.16 -13.89
CA GLN A 37 -10.65 4.45 -13.65
C GLN A 37 -9.89 4.32 -14.97
N GLN A 38 -8.56 4.42 -14.90
CA GLN A 38 -7.67 4.05 -16.00
C GLN A 38 -6.33 3.56 -15.45
N GLY A 39 -5.66 2.69 -16.20
CA GLY A 39 -4.42 2.06 -15.76
C GLY A 39 -3.25 3.03 -15.68
N TRP A 40 -3.27 4.12 -16.45
CA TRP A 40 -2.19 5.10 -16.50
C TRP A 40 -2.69 6.51 -16.88
N GLY A 41 -2.02 7.53 -16.35
CA GLY A 41 -2.19 8.93 -16.75
C GLY A 41 -3.53 9.55 -16.35
N GLU A 42 -3.85 10.68 -16.99
CA GLU A 42 -5.12 11.41 -16.86
C GLU A 42 -6.01 11.18 -18.08
N LEU A 43 -7.34 11.30 -17.87
CA LEU A 43 -8.31 11.21 -18.94
C LEU A 43 -8.15 12.43 -19.87
N GLY A 44 -7.91 12.17 -21.16
CA GLY A 44 -7.88 13.20 -22.19
C GLY A 44 -9.28 13.64 -22.58
N LEU A 45 -9.59 14.92 -22.44
CA LEU A 45 -10.85 15.51 -22.86
C LEU A 45 -10.64 16.21 -24.20
N ASN A 46 -11.20 15.64 -25.27
CA ASN A 46 -10.93 16.05 -26.65
C ASN A 46 -9.43 15.90 -27.06
N THR A 47 -8.66 15.16 -26.26
CA THR A 47 -7.24 14.86 -26.43
C THR A 47 -6.98 13.41 -26.01
N CYS A 48 -5.79 12.85 -26.29
CA CYS A 48 -5.45 11.51 -25.83
C CYS A 48 -5.15 11.46 -24.31
N ALA A 49 -5.16 10.26 -23.73
CA ALA A 49 -4.64 10.05 -22.37
C ALA A 49 -3.15 10.46 -22.31
N HIS A 50 -2.73 11.03 -21.19
CA HIS A 50 -1.40 11.63 -21.03
C HIS A 50 -0.95 11.62 -19.57
N ALA A 51 0.35 11.79 -19.32
CA ALA A 51 0.86 11.89 -17.96
C ALA A 51 0.45 13.24 -17.32
N PRO A 52 0.25 13.30 -15.99
CA PRO A 52 0.07 14.56 -15.28
C PRO A 52 1.18 15.57 -15.63
N GLY A 53 0.81 16.81 -15.92
CA GLY A 53 1.76 17.88 -16.28
C GLY A 53 2.33 17.82 -17.70
N GLN A 54 1.95 16.82 -18.51
CA GLN A 54 2.35 16.73 -19.92
C GLN A 54 1.33 17.44 -20.83
N THR A 55 1.80 18.12 -21.88
CA THR A 55 0.90 18.62 -22.94
C THR A 55 0.30 17.44 -23.71
N PRO A 56 -1.04 17.26 -23.72
CA PRO A 56 -1.66 16.11 -24.37
C PRO A 56 -1.63 16.21 -25.90
N LEU A 57 -1.56 15.07 -26.58
CA LEU A 57 -1.66 15.00 -28.05
C LEU A 57 -3.14 15.05 -28.51
N PRO A 58 -3.42 15.49 -29.75
CA PRO A 58 -4.76 15.38 -30.34
C PRO A 58 -5.21 13.92 -30.46
N LEU A 59 -6.53 13.69 -30.36
CA LEU A 59 -7.13 12.38 -30.61
C LEU A 59 -6.84 11.95 -32.05
N ARG A 60 -6.18 10.81 -32.22
CA ARG A 60 -5.85 10.28 -33.55
C ARG A 60 -5.95 8.76 -33.55
N ILE A 61 -6.75 8.22 -34.46
CA ILE A 61 -6.83 6.77 -34.72
C ILE A 61 -6.30 6.56 -36.13
N ARG A 62 -5.16 5.87 -36.24
CA ARG A 62 -4.41 5.68 -37.50
C ARG A 62 -4.12 7.02 -38.20
N ASP A 63 -4.77 7.30 -39.33
CA ASP A 63 -4.58 8.50 -40.16
C ASP A 63 -5.65 9.57 -39.89
N LYS A 64 -6.70 9.26 -39.14
CA LYS A 64 -7.81 10.19 -38.85
C LYS A 64 -7.63 10.89 -37.51
N GLN A 65 -7.61 12.22 -37.53
CA GLN A 65 -7.63 13.07 -36.33
C GLN A 65 -9.06 13.46 -35.97
N TYR A 66 -9.32 13.65 -34.67
CA TYR A 66 -10.61 14.04 -34.13
C TYR A 66 -10.46 15.24 -33.21
N THR A 67 -11.49 16.09 -33.20
CA THR A 67 -11.56 17.27 -32.33
C THR A 67 -12.42 17.02 -31.09
N ARG A 68 -13.19 15.92 -31.07
CA ARG A 68 -14.11 15.57 -29.98
C ARG A 68 -13.93 14.11 -29.57
N GLY A 69 -14.03 13.85 -28.26
CA GLY A 69 -13.97 12.48 -27.73
C GLY A 69 -13.24 12.39 -26.40
N LEU A 70 -12.95 11.15 -25.97
CA LEU A 70 -12.19 10.86 -24.76
C LEU A 70 -10.94 10.04 -25.10
N GLY A 71 -9.79 10.48 -24.59
CA GLY A 71 -8.56 9.69 -24.56
C GLY A 71 -8.45 8.98 -23.22
N HIS A 72 -8.48 7.65 -23.26
CA HIS A 72 -8.53 6.76 -22.09
C HIS A 72 -7.33 5.81 -22.12
N HIS A 73 -7.03 5.09 -21.03
CA HIS A 73 -5.92 4.13 -20.99
C HIS A 73 -6.37 2.79 -20.38
N ALA A 74 -5.92 1.68 -20.94
CA ALA A 74 -6.25 0.35 -20.45
C ALA A 74 -5.42 -0.09 -19.22
N PRO A 75 -5.92 -1.04 -18.40
CA PRO A 75 -7.35 -1.30 -18.24
C PRO A 75 -8.03 -0.05 -17.66
N GLY A 76 -9.23 0.27 -18.14
CA GLY A 76 -9.93 1.47 -17.72
C GLY A 76 -11.44 1.34 -17.86
N GLU A 77 -12.15 2.13 -17.05
CA GLU A 77 -13.61 2.14 -17.00
C GLU A 77 -14.15 3.55 -16.74
N ILE A 78 -15.20 3.93 -17.46
CA ILE A 78 -15.96 5.16 -17.24
C ILE A 78 -17.44 4.80 -17.13
N VAL A 79 -18.08 5.17 -16.02
CA VAL A 79 -19.53 4.98 -15.83
C VAL A 79 -20.21 6.34 -15.83
N ILE A 80 -21.28 6.46 -16.60
CA ILE A 80 -22.00 7.69 -16.87
C ILE A 80 -23.47 7.51 -16.51
N ASP A 81 -23.98 8.44 -15.71
CA ASP A 81 -25.39 8.53 -15.34
C ASP A 81 -26.22 9.13 -16.48
N LEU A 82 -27.06 8.28 -17.06
CA LEU A 82 -27.96 8.60 -18.15
C LEU A 82 -29.32 9.10 -17.68
N ASN A 83 -29.75 8.73 -16.47
CA ASN A 83 -31.05 9.12 -15.89
C ASN A 83 -32.27 8.89 -16.83
N GLY A 84 -32.19 7.93 -17.77
CA GLY A 84 -33.23 7.69 -18.78
C GLY A 84 -33.43 8.82 -19.80
N GLU A 85 -32.50 9.77 -19.90
CA GLU A 85 -32.62 10.99 -20.73
C GLU A 85 -32.17 10.80 -22.19
N TYR A 86 -31.64 9.63 -22.55
CA TYR A 86 -30.97 9.40 -23.83
C TYR A 86 -31.55 8.19 -24.57
N GLU A 87 -31.45 8.19 -25.90
CA GLU A 87 -31.89 7.10 -26.77
C GLU A 87 -30.74 6.25 -27.31
N VAL A 88 -29.61 6.89 -27.65
CA VAL A 88 -28.47 6.25 -28.33
C VAL A 88 -27.15 6.81 -27.82
N PHE A 89 -26.17 5.93 -27.64
CA PHE A 89 -24.75 6.24 -27.51
C PHE A 89 -24.02 5.92 -28.82
N GLU A 90 -23.19 6.84 -29.32
CA GLU A 90 -22.39 6.70 -30.54
C GLU A 90 -20.94 7.10 -30.30
N ALA A 91 -19.98 6.39 -30.92
CA ALA A 91 -18.56 6.73 -30.92
C ALA A 91 -17.82 6.05 -32.11
N GLU A 92 -16.60 6.48 -32.39
CA GLU A 92 -15.59 5.72 -33.14
C GLU A 92 -14.45 5.34 -32.18
N VAL A 93 -14.15 4.05 -32.06
CA VAL A 93 -13.12 3.55 -31.13
C VAL A 93 -11.87 3.08 -31.86
N GLY A 94 -10.71 3.23 -31.21
CA GLY A 94 -9.43 2.72 -31.70
C GLY A 94 -8.25 3.14 -30.82
N VAL A 95 -7.09 2.51 -31.02
CA VAL A 95 -5.86 2.82 -30.29
C VAL A 95 -5.26 4.15 -30.80
N GLN A 96 -4.79 4.99 -29.89
CA GLN A 96 -4.14 6.26 -30.19
C GLN A 96 -2.87 6.03 -31.01
N TRP A 97 -2.74 6.75 -32.11
CA TRP A 97 -1.52 6.73 -32.92
C TRP A 97 -0.34 7.37 -32.17
N GLN A 98 0.71 6.59 -31.92
CA GLN A 98 1.95 6.93 -31.20
C GLN A 98 3.23 6.51 -31.96
N SER A 99 3.10 5.97 -33.17
CA SER A 99 4.20 5.53 -34.07
C SER A 99 5.01 4.32 -33.58
N GLY A 100 4.48 3.53 -32.63
CA GLY A 100 5.20 2.41 -31.99
C GLY A 100 4.65 1.01 -32.31
N ASN A 101 3.38 0.90 -32.70
CA ASN A 101 2.62 -0.34 -32.93
C ASN A 101 2.70 -1.36 -31.78
N VAL A 102 2.73 -0.88 -30.53
CA VAL A 102 2.84 -1.71 -29.32
C VAL A 102 1.47 -1.91 -28.65
N GLY A 103 0.65 -0.86 -28.57
CA GLY A 103 -0.61 -0.87 -27.84
C GLY A 103 -1.69 -1.79 -28.42
N SER A 104 -2.46 -2.39 -27.52
CA SER A 104 -3.35 -3.53 -27.75
C SER A 104 -4.50 -3.49 -26.74
N VAL A 105 -5.73 -3.20 -27.21
CA VAL A 105 -6.87 -2.97 -26.31
C VAL A 105 -8.16 -3.64 -26.76
N VAL A 106 -9.10 -3.86 -25.83
CA VAL A 106 -10.49 -4.26 -26.14
C VAL A 106 -11.46 -3.23 -25.59
N PHE A 107 -12.27 -2.62 -26.45
CA PHE A 107 -13.36 -1.72 -26.09
C PHE A 107 -14.65 -2.49 -25.84
N GLN A 108 -15.33 -2.19 -24.74
CA GLN A 108 -16.62 -2.78 -24.39
C GLN A 108 -17.59 -1.71 -23.91
N VAL A 109 -18.87 -1.86 -24.26
CA VAL A 109 -19.95 -0.98 -23.78
C VAL A 109 -20.99 -1.80 -23.05
N TYR A 110 -21.36 -1.35 -21.85
CA TYR A 110 -22.40 -1.93 -21.03
C TYR A 110 -23.52 -0.91 -20.80
N VAL A 111 -24.77 -1.38 -20.82
CA VAL A 111 -25.96 -0.56 -20.55
C VAL A 111 -26.76 -1.26 -19.45
N ASP A 112 -26.93 -0.59 -18.31
CA ASP A 112 -27.50 -1.15 -17.08
C ASP A 112 -26.90 -2.55 -16.76
N GLY A 113 -25.57 -2.62 -16.74
CA GLY A 113 -24.80 -3.84 -16.44
C GLY A 113 -24.72 -4.88 -17.56
N LYS A 114 -25.47 -4.75 -18.65
CA LYS A 114 -25.46 -5.72 -19.76
C LYS A 114 -24.51 -5.31 -20.88
N LYS A 115 -23.57 -6.18 -21.27
CA LYS A 115 -22.66 -5.93 -22.42
C LYS A 115 -23.48 -5.82 -23.71
N ARG A 116 -23.30 -4.72 -24.43
CA ARG A 116 -23.97 -4.40 -25.71
C ARG A 116 -23.00 -4.25 -26.88
N PHE A 117 -21.72 -4.02 -26.61
CA PHE A 117 -20.68 -3.92 -27.63
C PHE A 117 -19.37 -4.52 -27.12
N ASP A 118 -18.60 -5.09 -28.04
CA ASP A 118 -17.25 -5.61 -27.84
C ASP A 118 -16.47 -5.43 -29.15
N SER A 119 -15.30 -4.80 -29.11
CA SER A 119 -14.50 -4.57 -30.31
C SER A 119 -13.71 -5.81 -30.75
N GLY A 120 -13.46 -6.77 -29.86
CA GLY A 120 -12.28 -7.64 -29.97
C GLY A 120 -10.98 -6.85 -29.77
N VAL A 121 -9.83 -7.51 -29.90
CA VAL A 121 -8.52 -6.85 -29.80
C VAL A 121 -8.37 -5.86 -30.96
N MET A 122 -8.03 -4.62 -30.63
CA MET A 122 -7.67 -3.56 -31.56
C MET A 122 -6.23 -3.12 -31.31
N ARG A 123 -5.49 -2.83 -32.39
CA ARG A 123 -4.11 -2.36 -32.38
C ARG A 123 -3.98 -0.97 -32.97
N GLU A 124 -2.84 -0.33 -32.75
CA GLU A 124 -2.52 1.02 -33.26
C GLU A 124 -2.70 1.19 -34.79
N THR A 125 -2.51 0.10 -35.54
CA THR A 125 -2.61 0.08 -37.01
C THR A 125 -4.02 -0.16 -37.54
N ASP A 126 -4.98 -0.51 -36.68
CA ASP A 126 -6.36 -0.76 -37.10
C ASP A 126 -7.09 0.54 -37.45
N ALA A 127 -8.05 0.44 -38.38
CA ALA A 127 -8.95 1.55 -38.69
C ALA A 127 -9.95 1.78 -37.53
N PRO A 128 -10.48 3.01 -37.36
CA PRO A 128 -11.50 3.29 -36.35
C PRO A 128 -12.74 2.40 -36.55
N LYS A 129 -13.28 1.89 -35.43
CA LYS A 129 -14.45 1.01 -35.41
C LYS A 129 -15.66 1.75 -34.83
N SER A 130 -16.77 1.80 -35.57
CA SER A 130 -17.97 2.50 -35.11
C SER A 130 -18.71 1.73 -34.00
N VAL A 131 -19.19 2.48 -33.01
CA VAL A 131 -20.01 2.01 -31.91
C VAL A 131 -21.36 2.74 -31.99
N ARG A 132 -22.45 1.97 -31.95
CA ARG A 132 -23.80 2.52 -31.85
C ARG A 132 -24.67 1.61 -30.99
N VAL A 133 -25.00 2.05 -29.79
CA VAL A 133 -25.71 1.26 -28.79
C VAL A 133 -26.97 2.01 -28.34
N SER A 134 -28.11 1.32 -28.29
CA SER A 134 -29.33 1.94 -27.70
C SER A 134 -29.19 2.01 -26.19
N VAL A 135 -29.50 3.19 -25.65
CA VAL A 135 -29.54 3.47 -24.20
C VAL A 135 -30.92 3.97 -23.76
N LYS A 136 -31.95 3.68 -24.57
CA LYS A 136 -33.33 4.14 -24.33
C LYS A 136 -33.85 3.69 -22.97
N GLY A 137 -34.12 4.66 -22.10
CA GLY A 137 -34.63 4.42 -20.74
C GLY A 137 -33.62 3.78 -19.79
N ALA A 138 -32.34 3.69 -20.18
CA ALA A 138 -31.28 3.18 -19.33
C ALA A 138 -30.85 4.23 -18.29
N ASN A 139 -30.33 3.76 -17.15
CA ASN A 139 -29.85 4.63 -16.08
C ASN A 139 -28.34 4.81 -16.14
N GLU A 140 -27.59 3.77 -16.52
CA GLU A 140 -26.13 3.81 -16.54
C GLU A 140 -25.57 3.32 -17.90
N LEU A 141 -24.59 4.07 -18.41
CA LEU A 141 -23.71 3.68 -19.52
C LEU A 141 -22.31 3.45 -18.97
N ARG A 142 -21.68 2.34 -19.35
CA ARG A 142 -20.35 1.97 -18.86
C ARG A 142 -19.44 1.63 -20.02
N LEU A 143 -18.37 2.41 -20.17
CA LEU A 143 -17.35 2.33 -21.20
C LEU A 143 -16.11 1.67 -20.61
N VAL A 144 -15.70 0.53 -21.14
CA VAL A 144 -14.60 -0.26 -20.60
C VAL A 144 -13.55 -0.47 -21.68
N VAL A 145 -12.28 -0.39 -21.29
CA VAL A 145 -11.12 -0.72 -22.10
C VAL A 145 -10.28 -1.75 -21.33
N THR A 146 -9.97 -2.91 -21.91
CA THR A 146 -9.04 -3.89 -21.32
C THR A 146 -7.72 -3.90 -22.07
N ASP A 147 -6.66 -4.38 -21.43
CA ASP A 147 -5.26 -4.46 -21.92
C ASP A 147 -5.00 -5.66 -22.86
N ALA A 148 -6.08 -6.25 -23.41
CA ALA A 148 -6.07 -7.45 -24.24
C ALA A 148 -5.28 -8.68 -23.70
N GLY A 149 -4.84 -8.66 -22.44
CA GLY A 149 -4.04 -9.71 -21.81
C GLY A 149 -2.54 -9.69 -22.14
N ASP A 150 -2.00 -8.64 -22.79
CA ASP A 150 -0.55 -8.48 -23.04
C ASP A 150 0.11 -7.34 -22.24
N GLY A 151 -0.61 -6.81 -21.24
CA GLY A 151 -0.14 -5.76 -20.35
C GLY A 151 -0.38 -4.36 -20.91
N ILE A 152 -0.18 -3.32 -20.09
CA ILE A 152 -0.75 -1.99 -20.35
C ILE A 152 0.07 -1.09 -21.29
N THR A 153 1.19 -1.57 -21.85
CA THR A 153 2.19 -0.68 -22.46
C THR A 153 1.66 -0.04 -23.74
N CYS A 154 1.57 1.30 -23.72
CA CYS A 154 1.04 2.12 -24.84
C CYS A 154 -0.44 1.86 -25.18
N ASP A 155 -1.23 1.38 -24.22
CA ASP A 155 -2.66 1.12 -24.37
C ASP A 155 -3.54 2.36 -24.25
N CYS A 156 -3.14 3.42 -24.95
CA CYS A 156 -3.92 4.64 -25.09
C CYS A 156 -5.11 4.38 -26.02
N ALA A 157 -6.32 4.35 -25.48
CA ALA A 157 -7.56 4.03 -26.16
C ALA A 157 -8.42 5.28 -26.38
N ASN A 158 -8.85 5.53 -27.62
CA ASN A 158 -9.66 6.69 -27.96
C ASN A 158 -11.13 6.30 -28.18
N TRP A 159 -12.02 6.96 -27.44
CA TRP A 159 -13.46 7.04 -27.72
C TRP A 159 -13.74 8.33 -28.50
N ALA A 160 -13.40 8.33 -29.79
CA ALA A 160 -13.55 9.51 -30.66
C ALA A 160 -15.02 9.78 -30.99
N GLU A 161 -15.40 11.05 -31.12
CA GLU A 161 -16.78 11.50 -31.38
C GLU A 161 -17.83 10.93 -30.41
N ALA A 162 -17.40 10.52 -29.21
CA ALA A 162 -18.25 9.89 -28.21
C ALA A 162 -19.37 10.84 -27.75
N ARG A 163 -20.61 10.48 -28.04
CA ARG A 163 -21.79 11.34 -27.85
C ARG A 163 -23.06 10.57 -27.51
N LEU A 164 -23.97 11.26 -26.84
CA LEU A 164 -25.30 10.79 -26.47
C LEU A 164 -26.37 11.61 -27.19
N VAL A 165 -27.44 10.95 -27.61
CA VAL A 165 -28.59 11.59 -28.27
C VAL A 165 -29.75 11.64 -27.28
N ARG A 166 -30.23 12.84 -26.94
CA ARG A 166 -31.36 13.02 -26.01
C ARG A 166 -32.65 12.41 -26.56
N THR A 167 -33.46 11.88 -25.66
CA THR A 167 -34.83 11.44 -25.96
C THR A 167 -35.75 12.62 -26.25
N ARG A 168 -36.65 12.45 -27.23
CA ARG A 168 -37.72 13.42 -27.54
C ARG A 168 -38.89 13.35 -26.55
N GLN A 169 -39.01 12.23 -25.82
CA GLN A 169 -39.98 12.01 -24.75
C GLN A 169 -39.25 11.37 -23.56
N PRO A 170 -38.85 12.14 -22.53
CA PRO A 170 -38.21 11.57 -21.35
C PRO A 170 -39.19 10.61 -20.67
N VAL A 171 -38.74 9.37 -20.43
CA VAL A 171 -39.53 8.33 -19.72
C VAL A 171 -39.93 8.80 -18.31
N ARG A 172 -39.27 9.85 -17.78
CA ARG A 172 -39.56 10.52 -16.51
C ARG A 172 -41.02 10.98 -16.34
N ALA A 173 -41.76 11.28 -17.42
CA ALA A 173 -43.16 11.69 -17.31
C ALA A 173 -44.12 10.60 -16.77
N GLN A 174 -43.66 9.34 -16.61
CA GLN A 174 -44.51 8.22 -16.19
C GLN A 174 -44.07 7.48 -14.90
N ARG A 175 -42.96 7.85 -14.24
CA ARG A 175 -42.53 7.23 -12.96
C ARG A 175 -42.63 8.23 -11.81
N GLN A 176 -43.42 7.92 -10.78
CA GLN A 176 -43.26 8.54 -9.46
C GLN A 176 -41.87 8.16 -8.94
N THR A 177 -40.92 9.11 -8.93
CA THR A 177 -39.58 8.88 -8.39
C THR A 177 -39.63 9.02 -6.88
N LEU A 178 -39.40 7.92 -6.17
CA LEU A 178 -39.09 7.97 -4.74
C LEU A 178 -37.88 8.87 -4.52
N ARG A 179 -37.91 9.65 -3.46
CA ARG A 179 -36.80 10.48 -2.99
C ARG A 179 -36.64 10.26 -1.49
N VAL A 180 -35.41 10.40 -1.02
CA VAL A 180 -35.06 10.41 0.41
C VAL A 180 -34.35 11.73 0.67
N ASP A 181 -34.76 12.41 1.74
CA ASP A 181 -34.02 13.55 2.24
C ASP A 181 -32.74 13.07 2.93
N ILE A 182 -31.60 13.60 2.52
CA ILE A 182 -30.29 13.20 3.05
C ILE A 182 -29.74 14.15 4.11
N VAL A 183 -30.47 15.21 4.49
CA VAL A 183 -30.10 16.09 5.60
C VAL A 183 -30.03 15.36 6.96
N PRO A 184 -30.92 14.40 7.29
CA PRO A 184 -30.81 13.62 8.53
C PRO A 184 -29.48 12.84 8.68
N PHE A 185 -28.72 12.68 7.59
CA PHE A 185 -27.43 12.01 7.55
C PHE A 185 -26.24 12.98 7.46
N ALA A 186 -26.50 14.28 7.50
CA ALA A 186 -25.53 15.36 7.53
C ALA A 186 -25.40 15.92 8.95
N GLN A 187 -24.24 16.51 9.26
CA GLN A 187 -24.14 17.49 10.33
C GLN A 187 -24.51 18.87 9.79
N VAL A 188 -25.44 19.57 10.45
CA VAL A 188 -25.68 20.99 10.19
C VAL A 188 -24.56 21.78 10.83
N ILE A 189 -23.93 22.67 10.06
CA ILE A 189 -22.71 23.39 10.46
C ILE A 189 -22.86 24.90 10.27
N THR A 190 -22.06 25.64 11.01
CA THR A 190 -21.70 27.04 10.72
C THR A 190 -20.18 27.15 10.58
N SER A 191 -19.72 28.16 9.84
CA SER A 191 -18.30 28.38 9.57
C SER A 191 -18.03 29.88 9.44
N ASP A 192 -16.76 30.29 9.61
CA ASP A 192 -16.36 31.66 9.29
C ASP A 192 -16.62 31.93 7.79
N PRO A 193 -17.54 32.85 7.42
CA PRO A 193 -17.83 33.17 6.03
C PRO A 193 -16.64 33.78 5.30
N ASN A 194 -15.61 34.23 6.03
CA ASN A 194 -14.42 34.90 5.49
C ASN A 194 -13.31 33.90 5.19
N ARG A 195 -13.33 32.77 5.88
CA ARG A 195 -12.42 31.66 5.62
C ARG A 195 -12.90 30.90 4.39
N THR A 196 -12.10 30.95 3.33
CA THR A 196 -12.36 30.24 2.07
C THR A 196 -11.42 29.07 1.84
N GLU A 197 -10.34 28.95 2.61
CA GLU A 197 -9.33 27.90 2.49
C GLU A 197 -9.29 27.01 3.75
N GLY A 198 -8.86 25.77 3.55
CA GLY A 198 -8.71 24.77 4.60
C GLY A 198 -7.43 24.87 5.41
N CYS A 199 -6.83 23.70 5.66
CA CYS A 199 -5.56 23.56 6.34
C CYS A 199 -4.44 24.23 5.55
N ARG A 200 -3.64 25.03 6.26
CA ARG A 200 -2.52 25.78 5.70
C ARG A 200 -1.18 25.06 5.88
N ALA A 201 -1.11 24.10 6.81
CA ALA A 201 0.09 23.31 7.04
C ALA A 201 0.24 22.21 5.97
N GLY A 202 1.42 22.11 5.37
CA GLY A 202 1.79 20.99 4.52
C GLY A 202 2.08 19.71 5.31
N ARG A 203 2.27 18.59 4.60
CA ARG A 203 2.49 17.26 5.18
C ARG A 203 3.79 17.09 5.98
N THR A 204 4.72 18.04 5.87
CA THR A 204 6.00 18.08 6.61
C THR A 204 6.02 19.15 7.70
N GLU A 205 4.90 19.83 7.93
CA GLU A 205 4.77 20.94 8.86
C GLU A 205 3.80 20.58 9.98
N GLU A 206 4.03 21.16 11.16
CA GLU A 206 3.15 20.94 12.29
C GLU A 206 1.74 21.47 12.00
N TYR A 207 0.73 20.66 12.31
CA TYR A 207 -0.66 21.01 12.11
C TYR A 207 -1.11 22.17 13.02
N LEU A 208 -1.73 23.21 12.45
CA LEU A 208 -2.18 24.38 13.20
C LEU A 208 -3.47 24.08 13.99
N ALA A 209 -3.56 24.55 15.24
CA ALA A 209 -4.69 24.26 16.11
C ALA A 209 -6.02 24.82 15.55
N GLU A 210 -5.98 26.00 14.95
CA GLU A 210 -7.14 26.64 14.31
C GLU A 210 -7.58 25.98 12.98
N ASP A 211 -6.82 25.00 12.48
CA ASP A 211 -7.13 24.27 11.24
C ASP A 211 -7.76 22.89 11.52
N ILE A 212 -7.91 22.50 12.80
CA ILE A 212 -8.48 21.20 13.19
C ILE A 212 -9.99 21.21 13.03
N PHE A 213 -10.62 22.27 13.54
CA PHE A 213 -12.06 22.50 13.48
C PHE A 213 -12.32 23.67 12.54
N LEU A 214 -12.50 23.38 11.25
CA LEU A 214 -12.80 24.40 10.23
C LEU A 214 -14.24 24.91 10.31
N GLU A 215 -15.12 24.10 10.91
CA GLU A 215 -16.54 24.38 11.09
C GLU A 215 -16.99 24.00 12.50
N GLU A 216 -18.11 24.57 12.93
CA GLU A 216 -18.76 24.25 14.20
C GLU A 216 -20.14 23.61 13.95
N PRO A 217 -20.50 22.53 14.68
CA PRO A 217 -21.85 21.99 14.63
C PRO A 217 -22.87 23.04 15.09
N LEU A 218 -23.90 23.27 14.27
CA LEU A 218 -25.01 24.15 14.60
C LEU A 218 -26.20 23.30 15.06
N HIS A 219 -26.47 23.34 16.36
CA HIS A 219 -27.58 22.60 16.96
C HIS A 219 -28.90 23.38 16.82
N PRO A 220 -30.04 22.69 16.65
CA PRO A 220 -31.34 23.36 16.66
C PRO A 220 -31.64 23.93 18.06
N ASN A 221 -32.31 25.09 18.08
CA ASN A 221 -32.90 25.69 19.25
C ASN A 221 -33.98 24.76 19.85
N PRO A 222 -34.45 25.03 21.10
CA PRO A 222 -35.53 24.25 21.71
C PRO A 222 -36.84 24.18 20.90
N ASP A 223 -37.08 25.15 20.00
CA ASP A 223 -38.23 25.18 19.10
C ASP A 223 -38.01 24.45 17.76
N GLY A 224 -36.83 23.82 17.59
CA GLY A 224 -36.44 23.08 16.39
C GLY A 224 -35.82 23.93 15.27
N THR A 225 -35.76 25.26 15.42
CA THR A 225 -35.15 26.14 14.41
C THR A 225 -33.64 26.25 14.56
N TYR A 226 -32.92 26.58 13.49
CA TYR A 226 -31.50 26.94 13.52
C TYR A 226 -31.34 28.45 13.43
N THR A 227 -30.50 29.04 14.29
CA THR A 227 -30.19 30.46 14.24
C THR A 227 -28.86 30.71 13.53
N VAL A 228 -28.89 31.52 12.48
CA VAL A 228 -27.69 32.01 11.79
C VAL A 228 -27.38 33.42 12.30
N HIS A 229 -26.24 33.57 12.98
CA HIS A 229 -25.81 34.86 13.52
C HIS A 229 -24.90 35.61 12.52
N PRO A 230 -25.03 36.95 12.39
CA PRO A 230 -24.07 37.74 11.66
C PRO A 230 -22.76 37.85 12.43
N VAL A 231 -21.63 37.68 11.75
CA VAL A 231 -20.31 38.10 12.23
C VAL A 231 -20.15 39.61 12.04
N ALA A 232 -19.04 40.19 12.55
CA ALA A 232 -18.85 41.64 12.64
C ALA A 232 -18.98 42.41 11.31
N ASP A 233 -18.76 41.75 10.17
CA ASP A 233 -18.87 42.34 8.83
C ASP A 233 -20.27 42.20 8.19
N GLY A 234 -21.24 41.69 8.94
CA GLY A 234 -22.62 41.48 8.48
C GLY A 234 -22.80 40.23 7.61
N ARG A 235 -21.87 39.28 7.61
CA ARG A 235 -22.06 37.95 6.98
C ARG A 235 -22.44 36.88 7.99
N GLY A 236 -23.17 35.86 7.56
CA GLY A 236 -23.46 34.68 8.37
C GLY A 236 -23.44 33.43 7.51
N SER A 237 -23.21 32.26 8.10
CA SER A 237 -23.25 31.00 7.36
C SER A 237 -24.01 29.89 8.05
N ILE A 238 -24.62 29.03 7.24
CA ILE A 238 -25.17 27.74 7.61
C ILE A 238 -24.87 26.75 6.49
N GLY A 239 -24.63 25.50 6.82
CA GLY A 239 -24.26 24.48 5.84
C GLY A 239 -24.54 23.06 6.28
N LEU A 240 -24.18 22.13 5.41
CA LEU A 240 -24.33 20.69 5.59
C LEU A 240 -22.98 20.02 5.36
N HIS A 241 -22.60 19.09 6.23
CA HIS A 241 -21.38 18.30 6.13
C HIS A 241 -21.70 16.80 6.27
N TRP A 242 -21.38 16.02 5.24
CA TRP A 242 -21.48 14.56 5.21
C TRP A 242 -20.11 13.88 5.29
N LEU A 243 -20.08 12.61 5.69
CA LEU A 243 -18.87 11.78 5.62
C LEU A 243 -18.50 11.50 4.15
N GLU A 244 -19.51 11.15 3.34
CA GLU A 244 -19.38 10.79 1.93
C GLU A 244 -19.53 12.01 1.00
N ARG A 245 -18.96 11.92 -0.20
CA ARG A 245 -19.24 12.90 -1.26
C ARG A 245 -20.64 12.70 -1.81
N ARG A 246 -21.48 13.73 -1.78
CA ARG A 246 -22.88 13.70 -2.23
C ARG A 246 -23.05 14.41 -3.57
N ARG A 247 -23.73 13.75 -4.52
CA ARG A 247 -24.13 14.36 -5.80
C ARG A 247 -25.48 15.05 -5.64
N LEU A 248 -25.44 16.29 -5.16
CA LEU A 248 -26.64 17.07 -4.83
C LEU A 248 -27.34 17.57 -6.11
N VAL A 249 -28.65 17.41 -6.21
CA VAL A 249 -29.45 17.88 -7.35
C VAL A 249 -30.47 18.95 -6.96
N GLU A 250 -30.86 19.01 -5.70
CA GLU A 250 -31.83 19.99 -5.19
C GLU A 250 -31.64 20.18 -3.68
N LEU A 251 -31.73 21.43 -3.22
CA LEU A 251 -31.59 21.84 -1.82
C LEU A 251 -32.73 22.78 -1.45
N HIS A 252 -33.33 22.60 -0.28
CA HIS A 252 -34.45 23.41 0.20
C HIS A 252 -34.05 24.10 1.51
N LEU A 253 -34.37 25.39 1.65
CA LEU A 253 -34.24 26.13 2.90
C LEU A 253 -35.60 26.70 3.30
N HIS A 254 -36.16 26.22 4.41
CA HIS A 254 -37.38 26.77 4.98
C HIS A 254 -37.06 27.77 6.08
N PHE A 255 -37.60 28.97 5.98
CA PHE A 255 -37.38 30.06 6.91
C PHE A 255 -38.51 30.12 7.94
N ALA A 256 -38.18 30.50 9.18
CA ALA A 256 -39.21 30.68 10.22
C ALA A 256 -40.02 31.97 10.01
N SER A 257 -39.48 32.92 9.24
CA SER A 257 -40.08 34.20 8.86
C SER A 257 -40.00 34.40 7.34
N THR A 258 -40.35 35.59 6.84
CA THR A 258 -40.13 35.94 5.44
C THR A 258 -38.65 35.79 5.08
N PRO A 259 -38.31 35.04 4.03
CA PRO A 259 -36.92 34.85 3.61
C PRO A 259 -36.32 36.16 3.09
N PRO A 260 -35.00 36.37 3.21
CA PRO A 260 -34.32 37.47 2.54
C PRO A 260 -34.40 37.30 1.00
N PRO A 261 -33.96 38.28 0.20
CA PRO A 261 -33.81 38.10 -1.25
C PRO A 261 -32.72 37.07 -1.57
N PRO A 262 -32.93 36.11 -2.49
CA PRO A 262 -31.94 35.07 -2.85
C PRO A 262 -30.55 35.60 -3.22
N GLU A 263 -30.47 36.78 -3.85
CA GLU A 263 -29.23 37.43 -4.24
C GLU A 263 -28.35 37.88 -3.06
N THR A 264 -28.91 37.92 -1.85
CA THR A 264 -28.16 38.20 -0.62
C THR A 264 -27.42 36.98 -0.07
N ALA A 265 -27.62 35.80 -0.65
CA ALA A 265 -26.94 34.57 -0.26
C ALA A 265 -26.13 33.99 -1.44
N GLN A 266 -24.98 33.38 -1.13
CA GLN A 266 -24.21 32.61 -2.09
C GLN A 266 -24.10 31.16 -1.63
N LEU A 267 -24.51 30.22 -2.48
CA LEU A 267 -24.21 28.81 -2.28
C LEU A 267 -22.72 28.57 -2.59
N GLN A 268 -22.02 27.94 -1.66
CA GLN A 268 -20.65 27.51 -1.82
C GLN A 268 -20.54 26.00 -1.56
N ALA A 269 -19.62 25.35 -2.24
CA ALA A 269 -19.27 23.96 -2.00
C ALA A 269 -17.78 23.81 -1.67
N TRP A 270 -17.47 22.79 -0.87
CA TRP A 270 -16.09 22.44 -0.57
C TRP A 270 -15.50 21.59 -1.69
N VAL A 271 -14.41 22.07 -2.28
CA VAL A 271 -13.65 21.37 -3.33
C VAL A 271 -12.23 21.15 -2.84
N GLY A 272 -11.80 19.88 -2.77
CA GLY A 272 -10.47 19.49 -2.33
C GLY A 272 -10.34 18.01 -2.02
N GLU A 273 -9.15 17.62 -1.54
CA GLU A 273 -8.74 16.23 -1.30
C GLU A 273 -9.45 15.63 -0.07
N SER A 274 -9.64 16.40 0.99
CA SER A 274 -10.15 15.90 2.28
C SER A 274 -11.16 16.84 2.94
N HIS A 275 -11.58 16.53 4.17
CA HIS A 275 -12.42 17.43 4.96
C HIS A 275 -11.67 18.69 5.43
N TRP A 276 -10.34 18.66 5.37
CA TRP A 276 -9.46 19.74 5.82
C TRP A 276 -8.66 20.38 4.69
N GLN A 277 -8.35 19.66 3.62
CA GLN A 277 -7.64 20.20 2.46
C GLN A 277 -8.61 20.52 1.34
N GLY A 278 -8.73 21.80 1.03
CA GLY A 278 -9.63 22.29 0.00
C GLY A 278 -9.97 23.75 0.18
N LYS A 279 -10.94 24.19 -0.60
CA LYS A 279 -11.46 25.56 -0.57
C LYS A 279 -12.96 25.59 -0.83
N TRP A 280 -13.60 26.61 -0.28
CA TRP A 280 -14.98 26.97 -0.59
C TRP A 280 -15.04 27.67 -1.95
N VAL A 281 -15.76 27.08 -2.89
CA VAL A 281 -15.99 27.66 -4.22
C VAL A 281 -17.46 28.05 -4.39
N PRO A 282 -17.77 29.20 -5.01
CA PRO A 282 -19.13 29.54 -5.38
C PRO A 282 -19.73 28.49 -6.32
N VAL A 283 -20.99 28.13 -6.10
CA VAL A 283 -21.74 27.21 -6.95
C VAL A 283 -22.88 27.99 -7.61
N PRO A 284 -22.88 28.14 -8.95
CA PRO A 284 -24.03 28.69 -9.65
C PRO A 284 -25.26 27.84 -9.34
N ALA A 285 -26.40 28.47 -9.06
CA ALA A 285 -27.63 27.78 -8.77
C ALA A 285 -28.84 28.62 -9.19
N THR A 286 -29.90 27.96 -9.64
CA THR A 286 -31.22 28.62 -9.76
C THR A 286 -31.94 28.52 -8.43
N CYS A 287 -32.57 29.61 -7.99
CA CYS A 287 -33.37 29.65 -6.76
C CYS A 287 -34.81 30.05 -7.09
N GLU A 288 -35.76 29.18 -6.76
CA GLU A 288 -37.19 29.47 -6.78
C GLU A 288 -37.63 29.81 -5.36
N GLN A 289 -38.21 31.00 -5.17
CA GLN A 289 -38.67 31.48 -3.88
C GLN A 289 -40.19 31.33 -3.75
N ALA A 290 -40.62 30.64 -2.70
CA ALA A 290 -42.00 30.64 -2.20
C ALA A 290 -42.11 31.49 -0.92
N GLU A 291 -43.29 31.55 -0.29
CA GLU A 291 -43.59 32.45 0.85
C GLU A 291 -42.57 32.32 2.01
N HIS A 292 -42.14 31.10 2.32
CA HIS A 292 -41.19 30.78 3.41
C HIS A 292 -40.09 29.80 3.00
N GLU A 293 -39.85 29.61 1.70
CA GLU A 293 -38.98 28.54 1.21
C GLU A 293 -38.16 29.00 0.00
N TRP A 294 -36.91 28.55 -0.03
CA TRP A 294 -36.09 28.56 -1.23
C TRP A 294 -35.87 27.13 -1.73
N VAL A 295 -36.17 26.90 -3.02
CA VAL A 295 -35.82 25.66 -3.74
C VAL A 295 -34.66 25.97 -4.68
N ILE A 296 -33.51 25.36 -4.39
CA ILE A 296 -32.23 25.67 -5.00
C ILE A 296 -31.76 24.47 -5.82
N ARG A 297 -31.42 24.69 -7.08
CA ARG A 297 -30.88 23.67 -7.99
C ARG A 297 -29.47 24.04 -8.41
N PRO A 298 -28.44 23.38 -7.85
CA PRO A 298 -27.05 23.66 -8.18
C PRO A 298 -26.71 23.28 -9.63
N ASP A 299 -25.84 24.07 -10.27
CA ASP A 299 -25.22 23.77 -11.56
C ASP A 299 -23.74 23.44 -11.35
N TRP A 300 -23.41 22.16 -11.51
CA TRP A 300 -22.05 21.64 -11.30
C TRP A 300 -21.16 21.74 -12.54
N ARG A 301 -21.69 22.24 -13.67
CA ARG A 301 -20.91 22.33 -14.92
C ARG A 301 -19.75 23.31 -14.76
N GLY A 302 -18.56 22.88 -15.18
CA GLY A 302 -17.35 23.70 -15.14
C GLY A 302 -16.69 23.84 -13.76
N ILE A 303 -17.23 23.21 -12.72
CA ILE A 303 -16.58 23.15 -11.40
C ILE A 303 -15.62 21.96 -11.39
N SER A 304 -14.32 22.21 -11.26
CA SER A 304 -13.32 21.14 -11.17
C SER A 304 -13.38 20.45 -9.79
N GLY A 305 -13.07 19.15 -9.73
CA GLY A 305 -12.96 18.39 -8.48
C GLY A 305 -14.27 17.91 -7.85
N VAL A 306 -15.43 18.09 -8.51
CA VAL A 306 -16.75 17.67 -8.01
C VAL A 306 -17.33 16.45 -8.72
N THR A 307 -16.54 15.75 -9.54
CA THR A 307 -16.99 14.59 -10.34
C THR A 307 -17.74 13.57 -9.49
N TYR A 308 -17.23 13.26 -8.29
CA TYR A 308 -17.83 12.31 -7.36
C TYR A 308 -18.80 12.94 -6.34
N GLY A 309 -19.17 14.21 -6.52
CA GLY A 309 -19.95 15.00 -5.57
C GLY A 309 -19.10 15.78 -4.56
N VAL A 310 -19.76 16.33 -3.54
CA VAL A 310 -19.14 17.21 -2.52
C VAL A 310 -19.45 16.73 -1.11
N ARG A 311 -18.52 16.90 -0.17
CA ARG A 311 -18.72 16.54 1.25
C ARG A 311 -19.41 17.63 2.05
N LYS A 312 -19.27 18.88 1.62
CA LYS A 312 -19.79 20.04 2.36
C LYS A 312 -20.33 21.09 1.41
N VAL A 313 -21.45 21.69 1.79
CA VAL A 313 -22.01 22.90 1.17
C VAL A 313 -22.38 23.91 2.25
N ARG A 314 -22.33 25.20 1.94
CA ARG A 314 -22.79 26.27 2.83
C ARG A 314 -23.46 27.39 2.06
N TRP A 315 -24.41 28.05 2.72
CA TRP A 315 -24.93 29.34 2.32
C TRP A 315 -24.21 30.42 3.10
N VAL A 316 -23.61 31.37 2.37
CA VAL A 316 -23.08 32.60 2.97
C VAL A 316 -24.07 33.71 2.71
N PHE A 317 -24.73 34.18 3.76
CA PHE A 317 -25.61 35.34 3.73
C PHE A 317 -24.79 36.61 3.90
N HIS A 318 -25.17 37.66 3.16
CA HIS A 318 -24.50 38.96 3.16
C HIS A 318 -25.45 40.03 3.68
N SER A 319 -24.89 41.13 4.18
CA SER A 319 -25.65 42.30 4.64
C SER A 319 -26.69 42.00 5.72
N MET A 320 -26.43 40.99 6.56
CA MET A 320 -27.25 40.64 7.71
C MET A 320 -27.13 41.71 8.80
N THR A 321 -28.26 42.32 9.16
CA THR A 321 -28.37 43.27 10.29
C THR A 321 -28.99 42.64 11.54
N ALA A 322 -29.52 41.42 11.42
CA ALA A 322 -30.11 40.63 12.50
C ALA A 322 -29.91 39.13 12.22
N PRO A 323 -30.02 38.25 13.25
CA PRO A 323 -29.99 36.80 13.06
C PRO A 323 -31.12 36.29 12.14
N LEU A 324 -30.85 35.24 11.36
CA LEU A 324 -31.84 34.54 10.54
C LEU A 324 -32.26 33.23 11.20
N SER A 325 -33.55 32.92 11.20
CA SER A 325 -34.09 31.67 11.74
C SER A 325 -34.51 30.73 10.61
N ILE A 326 -33.87 29.57 10.52
CA ILE A 326 -34.14 28.50 9.55
C ILE A 326 -34.94 27.40 10.23
N ARG A 327 -36.13 27.08 9.73
CA ARG A 327 -37.02 26.05 10.27
C ARG A 327 -36.57 24.63 9.90
N SER A 328 -36.20 24.40 8.65
CA SER A 328 -35.70 23.11 8.17
C SER A 328 -34.85 23.28 6.92
N ILE A 329 -34.02 22.27 6.67
CA ILE A 329 -33.17 22.14 5.48
C ILE A 329 -33.49 20.78 4.89
N HIS A 330 -33.65 20.68 3.57
CA HIS A 330 -33.76 19.40 2.86
C HIS A 330 -32.75 19.33 1.72
N ALA A 331 -32.25 18.13 1.43
CA ALA A 331 -31.26 17.91 0.39
C ALA A 331 -31.53 16.58 -0.31
N PHE A 332 -31.40 16.60 -1.63
CA PHE A 332 -31.68 15.44 -2.46
C PHE A 332 -30.54 15.18 -3.44
N THR A 333 -30.27 13.90 -3.70
CA THR A 333 -29.20 13.45 -4.59
C THR A 333 -29.73 12.90 -5.90
N SER A 334 -28.82 12.61 -6.82
CA SER A 334 -29.11 11.89 -8.06
C SER A 334 -29.34 10.38 -7.87
N SER A 335 -29.27 9.86 -6.63
CA SER A 335 -29.40 8.43 -6.36
C SER A 335 -30.81 7.91 -6.69
N LEU A 336 -30.86 6.66 -7.14
CA LEU A 336 -32.10 5.98 -7.46
C LEU A 336 -32.62 5.26 -6.21
N TRP A 337 -33.84 5.57 -5.81
CA TRP A 337 -34.45 5.01 -4.60
C TRP A 337 -35.48 3.94 -4.97
N ASP A 338 -35.52 2.86 -4.19
CA ASP A 338 -36.49 1.78 -4.30
C ASP A 338 -36.94 1.33 -2.90
N GLU A 339 -37.94 0.46 -2.82
CA GLU A 339 -38.41 -0.11 -1.57
C GLU A 339 -38.29 -1.64 -1.56
N THR A 340 -37.85 -2.20 -0.44
CA THR A 340 -37.78 -3.65 -0.23
C THR A 340 -38.28 -4.01 1.17
N GLU A 341 -38.76 -5.23 1.35
CA GLU A 341 -39.02 -5.79 2.68
C GLU A 341 -37.83 -6.67 3.11
N LEU A 342 -37.39 -6.51 4.35
CA LEU A 342 -36.33 -7.28 4.99
C LEU A 342 -36.86 -7.90 6.28
N THR A 343 -36.47 -9.15 6.55
CA THR A 343 -36.79 -9.85 7.80
C THR A 343 -35.54 -10.03 8.63
N LEU A 344 -35.57 -9.56 9.87
CA LEU A 344 -34.49 -9.70 10.85
C LEU A 344 -34.87 -10.77 11.88
N ARG A 345 -33.92 -11.63 12.23
CA ARG A 345 -34.07 -12.71 13.22
C ARG A 345 -32.86 -12.78 14.13
N LEU A 346 -33.09 -12.91 15.43
CA LEU A 346 -32.05 -13.13 16.43
C LEU A 346 -32.16 -14.54 16.99
N GLN A 347 -31.03 -15.20 17.18
CA GLN A 347 -30.96 -16.53 17.80
C GLN A 347 -31.32 -16.46 19.30
N SER A 348 -30.96 -15.36 19.96
CA SER A 348 -31.28 -15.09 21.36
C SER A 348 -31.96 -13.72 21.46
N ALA A 349 -33.14 -13.68 22.08
CA ALA A 349 -33.93 -12.46 22.22
C ALA A 349 -33.19 -11.41 23.06
N ARG A 350 -33.16 -10.18 22.55
CA ARG A 350 -32.58 -8.99 23.19
C ARG A 350 -33.09 -7.74 22.49
N GLU A 351 -33.18 -6.65 23.25
CA GLU A 351 -33.56 -5.34 22.71
C GLU A 351 -32.51 -4.84 21.71
N ALA A 352 -33.00 -4.28 20.61
CA ALA A 352 -32.22 -3.75 19.52
C ALA A 352 -32.84 -2.43 19.04
N LEU A 353 -32.02 -1.39 18.94
CA LEU A 353 -32.32 -0.19 18.18
C LEU A 353 -31.77 -0.35 16.77
N ILE A 354 -32.62 -0.18 15.76
CA ILE A 354 -32.23 -0.18 14.35
C ILE A 354 -32.31 1.26 13.86
N GLN A 355 -31.17 1.83 13.51
CA GLN A 355 -31.07 3.14 12.86
C GLN A 355 -30.81 2.93 11.37
N ILE A 356 -31.60 3.56 10.51
CA ILE A 356 -31.37 3.51 9.07
C ILE A 356 -30.56 4.74 8.67
N TYR A 357 -29.37 4.49 8.10
CA TYR A 357 -28.50 5.50 7.53
C TYR A 357 -28.63 5.50 6.00
N ASN A 358 -28.72 6.68 5.37
CA ASN A 358 -28.98 6.83 3.94
C ASN A 358 -30.23 6.08 3.46
N GLY A 359 -31.33 6.18 4.20
CA GLY A 359 -32.60 5.53 3.86
C GLY A 359 -33.67 5.72 4.94
N GLU A 360 -34.82 5.07 4.75
CA GLU A 360 -36.00 5.25 5.61
C GLU A 360 -36.70 3.91 5.88
N VAL A 361 -37.28 3.77 7.08
CA VAL A 361 -38.30 2.76 7.37
C VAL A 361 -39.64 3.32 6.89
N VAL A 362 -40.44 2.50 6.20
CA VAL A 362 -41.74 2.89 5.66
C VAL A 362 -42.85 2.09 6.36
N PRO A 363 -43.22 2.46 7.62
CA PRO A 363 -44.28 1.76 8.36
C PRO A 363 -45.70 2.12 7.87
N GLY A 364 -45.83 3.14 7.00
CA GLY A 364 -47.08 3.72 6.50
C GLY A 364 -46.79 4.93 5.61
N GLU A 365 -47.60 5.99 5.68
CA GLU A 365 -47.39 7.23 4.90
C GLU A 365 -46.22 8.09 5.41
N ASN A 366 -45.90 8.04 6.71
CA ASN A 366 -44.81 8.81 7.32
C ASN A 366 -43.58 7.92 7.54
N PRO A 367 -42.47 8.16 6.83
CA PRO A 367 -41.24 7.41 7.04
C PRO A 367 -40.58 7.77 8.38
N THR A 368 -39.82 6.83 8.95
CA THR A 368 -38.97 7.04 10.12
C THR A 368 -37.54 6.60 9.84
N HIS A 369 -36.56 7.04 10.64
CA HIS A 369 -35.17 6.59 10.53
C HIS A 369 -34.77 5.58 11.62
N THR A 370 -35.71 5.23 12.51
CA THR A 370 -35.46 4.31 13.61
C THR A 370 -36.59 3.30 13.76
N ALA A 371 -36.23 2.11 14.24
CA ALA A 371 -37.16 1.07 14.68
C ALA A 371 -36.63 0.41 15.96
N GLN A 372 -37.53 0.19 16.93
CA GLN A 372 -37.24 -0.56 18.16
C GLN A 372 -37.68 -2.01 17.98
N TRP A 373 -36.90 -2.95 18.52
CA TRP A 373 -37.18 -4.38 18.40
C TRP A 373 -36.76 -5.13 19.67
N ASP A 374 -37.64 -5.98 20.20
CA ASP A 374 -37.39 -6.79 21.41
C ASP A 374 -36.59 -8.08 21.16
N GLY A 375 -36.37 -8.43 19.90
CA GLY A 375 -35.67 -9.66 19.48
C GLY A 375 -36.44 -10.96 19.72
N GLN A 376 -37.67 -10.93 20.25
CA GLN A 376 -38.44 -12.14 20.58
C GLN A 376 -39.09 -12.76 19.33
N THR A 377 -39.61 -11.91 18.46
CA THR A 377 -40.25 -12.32 17.20
C THR A 377 -39.53 -11.72 16.00
N PRO A 378 -39.61 -12.33 14.81
CA PRO A 378 -38.96 -11.80 13.62
C PRO A 378 -39.49 -10.42 13.27
N LEU A 379 -38.60 -9.45 13.07
CA LEU A 379 -38.99 -8.10 12.66
C LEU A 379 -39.02 -8.02 11.14
N ARG A 380 -40.16 -7.57 10.59
CA ARG A 380 -40.26 -7.21 9.16
C ARG A 380 -40.16 -5.70 9.00
N LEU A 381 -39.23 -5.25 8.19
CA LEU A 381 -39.01 -3.84 7.88
C LEU A 381 -39.20 -3.61 6.39
N ARG A 382 -40.14 -2.73 6.04
CA ARG A 382 -40.17 -2.12 4.72
C ARG A 382 -39.20 -0.95 4.72
N VAL A 383 -38.19 -1.01 3.85
CA VAL A 383 -37.08 -0.07 3.81
C VAL A 383 -37.04 0.60 2.45
N ARG A 384 -37.02 1.94 2.43
CA ARG A 384 -36.64 2.73 1.26
C ARG A 384 -35.13 2.89 1.24
N TYR A 385 -34.51 2.41 0.17
CA TYR A 385 -33.06 2.27 0.07
C TYR A 385 -32.54 2.81 -1.26
N SER A 386 -31.27 3.22 -1.27
CA SER A 386 -30.56 3.59 -2.50
C SER A 386 -30.18 2.32 -3.25
N ARG A 387 -30.54 2.25 -4.53
CA ARG A 387 -30.24 1.12 -5.39
C ARG A 387 -28.72 0.92 -5.49
N PRO A 388 -28.23 -0.33 -5.61
CA PRO A 388 -26.81 -0.59 -5.76
C PRO A 388 -26.25 0.16 -6.98
N SER A 389 -25.22 0.98 -6.75
CA SER A 389 -24.41 1.64 -7.78
C SER A 389 -22.92 1.42 -7.45
N MET A 390 -22.05 1.75 -8.41
CA MET A 390 -20.59 1.77 -8.23
C MET A 390 -20.16 2.86 -7.25
N LEU A 391 -20.88 4.01 -7.24
CA LEU A 391 -20.68 5.03 -6.23
C LEU A 391 -21.53 4.69 -4.98
N LYS A 392 -20.87 4.43 -3.85
CA LYS A 392 -21.52 3.98 -2.61
C LYS A 392 -21.87 5.12 -1.64
N SER A 393 -21.85 6.38 -2.08
CA SER A 393 -22.07 7.55 -1.22
C SER A 393 -23.42 7.55 -0.49
N ASP A 394 -24.47 7.05 -1.14
CA ASP A 394 -25.82 6.98 -0.56
C ASP A 394 -26.20 5.55 -0.16
N ARG A 395 -25.22 4.66 0.02
CA ARG A 395 -25.47 3.26 0.38
C ARG A 395 -26.28 3.18 1.67
N THR A 396 -27.44 2.52 1.61
CA THR A 396 -28.33 2.35 2.77
C THR A 396 -27.81 1.27 3.72
N VAL A 397 -27.69 1.61 5.00
CA VAL A 397 -27.16 0.73 6.04
C VAL A 397 -28.13 0.67 7.22
N LEU A 398 -28.46 -0.55 7.65
CA LEU A 398 -29.16 -0.81 8.91
C LEU A 398 -28.11 -0.86 10.03
N ARG A 399 -27.96 0.22 10.79
CA ARG A 399 -27.10 0.26 11.98
C ARG A 399 -27.86 -0.35 13.14
N ILE A 400 -27.40 -1.51 13.59
CA ILE A 400 -28.05 -2.31 14.63
C ILE A 400 -27.28 -2.11 15.91
N CYS A 401 -27.95 -1.59 16.93
CA CYS A 401 -27.40 -1.35 18.26
C CYS A 401 -28.07 -2.30 19.26
N LEU A 402 -27.28 -3.24 19.78
CA LEU A 402 -27.63 -4.16 20.86
C LEU A 402 -26.99 -3.66 22.15
N SER A 403 -27.35 -4.25 23.30
CA SER A 403 -26.79 -3.87 24.61
C SER A 403 -25.26 -4.02 24.72
N ASP A 404 -24.66 -4.92 23.93
CA ASP A 404 -23.26 -5.33 24.01
C ASP A 404 -22.50 -5.23 22.68
N SER A 405 -23.17 -4.84 21.59
CA SER A 405 -22.59 -4.83 20.25
C SER A 405 -23.30 -3.82 19.34
N ALA A 406 -22.57 -3.21 18.41
CA ALA A 406 -23.14 -2.38 17.37
C ALA A 406 -22.38 -2.59 16.05
N PHE A 407 -23.11 -2.64 14.94
CA PHE A 407 -22.56 -2.78 13.59
C PHE A 407 -23.61 -2.42 12.54
N GLY A 408 -23.19 -2.22 11.30
CA GLY A 408 -24.09 -2.05 10.15
C GLY A 408 -24.38 -3.34 9.40
N VAL A 409 -25.56 -3.44 8.78
CA VAL A 409 -25.84 -4.38 7.70
C VAL A 409 -26.27 -3.57 6.49
N ALA A 410 -25.49 -3.61 5.41
CA ALA A 410 -25.86 -2.88 4.21
C ALA A 410 -27.00 -3.58 3.47
N VAL A 411 -27.98 -2.80 2.99
CA VAL A 411 -29.15 -3.35 2.32
C VAL A 411 -28.77 -4.01 0.99
N ASP A 412 -27.82 -3.43 0.26
CA ASP A 412 -27.33 -4.00 -1.01
C ASP A 412 -26.63 -5.35 -0.84
N ASP A 413 -25.95 -5.59 0.29
CA ASP A 413 -25.36 -6.90 0.62
C ASP A 413 -26.43 -7.98 0.80
N VAL A 414 -27.54 -7.65 1.49
CA VAL A 414 -28.69 -8.55 1.63
C VAL A 414 -29.36 -8.79 0.28
N LEU A 415 -29.44 -7.77 -0.57
CA LEU A 415 -30.06 -7.87 -1.89
C LEU A 415 -29.24 -8.74 -2.85
N ALA A 416 -27.91 -8.59 -2.84
CA ALA A 416 -26.99 -9.32 -3.69
C ALA A 416 -26.84 -10.79 -3.27
N ASN A 417 -26.84 -11.07 -1.96
CA ASN A 417 -26.58 -12.40 -1.42
C ASN A 417 -27.84 -13.14 -0.95
N GLY A 418 -29.00 -12.49 -0.95
CA GLY A 418 -30.28 -13.00 -0.45
C GLY A 418 -30.41 -13.01 1.08
N ALA A 419 -29.31 -13.12 1.80
CA ALA A 419 -29.25 -12.98 3.26
C ALA A 419 -27.84 -12.62 3.76
N VAL A 420 -27.78 -11.96 4.90
CA VAL A 420 -26.58 -11.67 5.69
C VAL A 420 -26.74 -12.34 7.06
N TYR A 421 -25.78 -13.17 7.45
CA TYR A 421 -25.76 -13.84 8.74
C TYR A 421 -24.51 -13.47 9.52
N VAL A 422 -24.70 -12.89 10.72
CA VAL A 422 -23.65 -12.42 11.62
C VAL A 422 -23.61 -13.35 12.84
N PRO A 423 -22.73 -14.39 12.85
CA PRO A 423 -22.73 -15.41 13.90
C PRO A 423 -22.38 -14.85 15.28
N HIS A 424 -21.58 -13.78 15.33
CA HIS A 424 -21.17 -13.14 16.58
C HIS A 424 -22.33 -12.76 17.49
N VAL A 425 -23.42 -12.31 16.90
CA VAL A 425 -24.63 -11.93 17.61
C VAL A 425 -25.83 -12.82 17.26
N GLY A 426 -25.62 -13.87 16.47
CA GLY A 426 -26.69 -14.75 16.01
C GLY A 426 -27.79 -14.01 15.23
N LEU A 427 -27.42 -13.02 14.42
CA LEU A 427 -28.37 -12.22 13.63
C LEU A 427 -28.44 -12.74 12.19
N LEU A 428 -29.65 -12.90 11.66
CA LEU A 428 -29.91 -13.12 10.24
C LEU A 428 -30.79 -11.99 9.69
N VAL A 429 -30.36 -11.37 8.60
CA VAL A 429 -31.15 -10.40 7.81
C VAL A 429 -31.40 -11.00 6.43
N SER A 430 -32.64 -11.14 6.00
CA SER A 430 -32.96 -11.78 4.70
C SER A 430 -34.15 -11.15 3.98
N ARG A 431 -34.17 -11.31 2.66
CA ARG A 431 -35.34 -11.04 1.82
C ARG A 431 -36.40 -12.12 1.90
N ASP A 432 -36.03 -13.35 2.25
CA ASP A 432 -36.97 -14.46 2.40
C ASP A 432 -37.53 -14.44 3.83
N PRO A 433 -38.81 -14.06 4.02
CA PRO A 433 -39.39 -13.98 5.36
C PRO A 433 -39.47 -15.35 6.06
N ASN A 434 -39.36 -16.46 5.32
CA ASN A 434 -39.45 -17.81 5.84
C ASN A 434 -38.08 -18.44 6.17
N LEU A 435 -36.98 -17.79 5.78
CA LEU A 435 -35.65 -18.30 6.04
C LEU A 435 -35.32 -18.21 7.54
N THR A 436 -35.03 -19.37 8.15
CA THR A 436 -34.60 -19.48 9.54
C THR A 436 -33.07 -19.50 9.68
N ILE A 437 -32.57 -19.20 10.87
CA ILE A 437 -31.14 -19.24 11.19
C ILE A 437 -30.61 -20.66 11.00
N GLU A 438 -31.33 -21.68 11.47
CA GLU A 438 -30.93 -23.08 11.36
C GLU A 438 -30.88 -23.54 9.90
N GLN A 439 -31.82 -23.09 9.07
CA GLN A 439 -31.79 -23.37 7.63
C GLN A 439 -30.56 -22.71 6.98
N TYR A 440 -30.24 -21.46 7.32
CA TYR A 440 -29.06 -20.79 6.78
C TYR A 440 -27.76 -21.45 7.23
N GLN A 441 -27.62 -21.75 8.52
CA GLN A 441 -26.46 -22.47 9.07
C GLN A 441 -26.25 -23.83 8.37
N ARG A 442 -27.32 -24.58 8.08
CA ARG A 442 -27.23 -25.83 7.30
C ARG A 442 -26.76 -25.60 5.87
N ARG A 443 -27.15 -24.48 5.22
CA ARG A 443 -26.69 -24.13 3.86
C ARG A 443 -25.18 -23.92 3.83
N ILE A 444 -24.61 -23.28 4.86
CA ILE A 444 -23.19 -22.90 4.89
C ILE A 444 -22.27 -23.89 5.61
N ALA A 445 -22.82 -24.93 6.27
CA ALA A 445 -22.08 -25.84 7.17
C ALA A 445 -20.83 -26.52 6.57
N ARG A 446 -20.74 -26.62 5.24
CA ARG A 446 -19.60 -27.23 4.53
C ARG A 446 -18.52 -26.22 4.11
N HIS A 447 -18.84 -24.94 4.13
CA HIS A 447 -17.92 -23.89 3.73
C HIS A 447 -16.93 -23.60 4.87
N LYS A 448 -15.77 -23.06 4.49
CA LYS A 448 -14.63 -22.83 5.37
C LYS A 448 -13.89 -21.59 4.94
N THR A 449 -13.40 -20.82 5.91
CA THR A 449 -12.52 -19.68 5.62
C THR A 449 -11.22 -20.18 5.00
N VAL A 450 -10.52 -19.31 4.28
CA VAL A 450 -9.19 -19.56 3.73
C VAL A 450 -8.25 -19.98 4.84
N LEU A 451 -8.21 -19.28 5.98
CA LEU A 451 -7.33 -19.64 7.10
C LEU A 451 -7.65 -21.02 7.70
N GLU A 452 -8.92 -21.40 7.85
CA GLU A 452 -9.28 -22.76 8.26
C GLU A 452 -8.75 -23.83 7.28
N ARG A 453 -8.76 -23.54 5.97
CA ARG A 453 -8.25 -24.44 4.93
C ARG A 453 -6.73 -24.50 4.94
N VAL A 454 -6.03 -23.37 5.08
CA VAL A 454 -4.56 -23.29 5.19
C VAL A 454 -4.05 -24.17 6.33
N ARG A 455 -4.67 -24.08 7.52
CA ARG A 455 -4.25 -24.85 8.69
C ARG A 455 -4.34 -26.37 8.47
N ARG A 456 -5.18 -26.82 7.52
CA ARG A 456 -5.38 -28.24 7.18
C ARG A 456 -4.48 -28.74 6.05
N LEU A 457 -3.94 -27.86 5.22
CA LEU A 457 -3.02 -28.22 4.14
C LEU A 457 -1.59 -28.45 4.67
N PRO A 458 -0.72 -29.11 3.88
CA PRO A 458 0.72 -29.12 4.14
C PRO A 458 1.29 -27.70 4.27
N GLU A 459 2.40 -27.56 4.99
CA GLU A 459 3.13 -26.30 5.07
C GLU A 459 3.63 -25.87 3.68
N GLN A 460 3.59 -24.57 3.39
CA GLN A 460 4.23 -24.02 2.20
C GLN A 460 5.74 -24.24 2.27
N THR A 461 6.39 -24.37 1.12
CA THR A 461 7.86 -24.46 1.01
C THR A 461 8.38 -23.30 0.17
N PHE A 462 9.64 -22.91 0.39
CA PHE A 462 10.27 -21.87 -0.42
C PHE A 462 10.26 -22.23 -1.92
N ALA A 463 10.65 -23.47 -2.25
CA ALA A 463 10.64 -23.96 -3.63
C ALA A 463 9.26 -23.90 -4.30
N GLN A 464 8.20 -24.26 -3.59
CA GLN A 464 6.83 -24.19 -4.13
C GLN A 464 6.39 -22.73 -4.34
N ALA A 465 6.70 -21.83 -3.40
CA ALA A 465 6.40 -20.41 -3.57
C ALA A 465 7.16 -19.81 -4.77
N MET A 466 8.44 -20.14 -4.95
CA MET A 466 9.19 -19.74 -6.14
C MET A 466 8.60 -20.33 -7.43
N GLU A 467 8.09 -21.56 -7.42
CA GLU A 467 7.47 -22.15 -8.61
C GLU A 467 6.13 -21.48 -8.98
N LYS A 468 5.32 -21.11 -7.98
CA LYS A 468 3.91 -20.74 -8.18
C LYS A 468 3.64 -19.23 -8.10
N THR A 469 4.49 -18.49 -7.42
CA THR A 469 4.26 -17.06 -7.14
C THR A 469 5.29 -16.18 -7.86
N HIS A 470 6.54 -16.61 -8.02
CA HIS A 470 7.59 -15.79 -8.64
C HIS A 470 7.41 -15.65 -10.16
N HIS A 471 7.67 -14.45 -10.68
CA HIS A 471 7.64 -14.13 -12.11
C HIS A 471 9.04 -13.80 -12.63
N LYS A 472 9.50 -14.49 -13.68
CA LYS A 472 10.86 -14.34 -14.25
C LYS A 472 11.27 -12.91 -14.61
N VAL A 473 10.32 -12.02 -14.90
CA VAL A 473 10.60 -10.61 -15.21
C VAL A 473 11.28 -9.89 -14.04
N GLN A 474 11.09 -10.36 -12.82
CA GLN A 474 11.69 -9.82 -11.60
C GLN A 474 13.21 -9.97 -11.58
N ASN A 475 13.76 -10.88 -12.38
CA ASN A 475 15.21 -11.11 -12.47
C ASN A 475 15.93 -10.03 -13.31
N ASN A 476 15.21 -9.10 -13.94
CA ASN A 476 15.78 -8.13 -14.88
C ASN A 476 16.52 -6.95 -14.23
N GLY A 477 16.50 -6.79 -12.91
CA GLY A 477 17.09 -5.64 -12.22
C GLY A 477 18.63 -5.63 -12.15
N PRO A 478 19.25 -4.48 -11.82
CA PRO A 478 20.71 -4.36 -11.71
C PRO A 478 21.23 -4.84 -10.34
N MET A 479 22.54 -4.77 -10.13
CA MET A 479 23.18 -4.99 -8.83
C MET A 479 23.99 -3.78 -8.40
N MET A 480 23.79 -3.30 -7.17
CA MET A 480 24.64 -2.28 -6.56
C MET A 480 25.87 -2.93 -5.93
N LEU A 481 27.04 -2.32 -6.11
CA LEU A 481 28.29 -2.70 -5.47
C LEU A 481 28.92 -1.50 -4.76
N SER A 482 29.39 -1.72 -3.53
CA SER A 482 30.20 -0.78 -2.75
C SER A 482 30.82 -1.52 -1.57
N LEU A 483 31.66 -0.85 -0.78
CA LEU A 483 31.88 -1.24 0.61
C LEU A 483 30.62 -0.93 1.47
N ALA A 484 30.51 -1.49 2.66
CA ALA A 484 29.36 -1.31 3.54
C ALA A 484 29.18 0.17 3.92
N CYS A 485 27.97 0.70 3.67
CA CYS A 485 27.56 2.09 3.94
C CYS A 485 28.42 3.19 3.30
N ASP A 486 29.33 2.83 2.38
CA ASP A 486 30.14 3.79 1.64
C ASP A 486 29.22 4.72 0.82
N ASN A 487 29.66 5.93 0.48
CA ASN A 487 28.90 6.81 -0.41
C ASN A 487 29.23 6.58 -1.89
N ARG A 488 30.35 5.92 -2.17
CA ARG A 488 30.84 5.62 -3.52
C ARG A 488 30.19 4.33 -4.02
N LYS A 489 29.33 4.46 -5.03
CA LYS A 489 28.46 3.38 -5.52
C LYS A 489 28.77 3.03 -6.97
N PHE A 490 28.68 1.74 -7.26
CA PHE A 490 28.77 1.21 -8.60
C PHE A 490 27.54 0.37 -8.90
N ILE A 491 27.09 0.37 -10.14
CA ILE A 491 25.99 -0.48 -10.60
C ILE A 491 26.49 -1.44 -11.67
N VAL A 492 26.10 -2.70 -11.59
CA VAL A 492 26.27 -3.71 -12.63
C VAL A 492 24.92 -4.01 -13.23
N GLU A 493 24.72 -3.62 -14.48
CA GLU A 493 23.54 -3.99 -15.26
C GLU A 493 23.57 -5.48 -15.59
N ARG A 494 22.39 -6.04 -15.91
CA ARG A 494 22.27 -7.45 -16.27
C ARG A 494 23.04 -7.82 -17.55
N ASP A 495 23.27 -6.86 -18.44
CA ASP A 495 24.08 -7.02 -19.65
C ASP A 495 25.60 -6.87 -19.40
N GLY A 496 26.04 -6.69 -18.15
CA GLY A 496 27.44 -6.52 -17.77
C GLY A 496 27.91 -5.07 -17.73
N THR A 497 27.08 -4.10 -18.14
CA THR A 497 27.44 -2.68 -18.09
C THR A 497 27.75 -2.24 -16.67
N LEU A 498 28.91 -1.63 -16.48
CA LEU A 498 29.29 -0.99 -15.22
C LEU A 498 28.94 0.49 -15.25
N ARG A 499 28.29 0.98 -14.21
CA ARG A 499 28.00 2.40 -14.03
C ARG A 499 28.62 2.95 -12.74
N LYS A 500 29.17 4.15 -12.84
CA LYS A 500 29.59 4.99 -11.71
C LYS A 500 29.12 6.41 -12.03
N GLU A 501 28.14 6.91 -11.27
CA GLU A 501 27.50 8.19 -11.56
C GLU A 501 26.97 8.22 -13.02
N GLU A 502 27.36 9.21 -13.81
CA GLU A 502 26.97 9.32 -15.23
C GLU A 502 27.80 8.43 -16.17
N ILE A 503 28.92 7.89 -15.68
CA ILE A 503 29.85 7.09 -16.48
C ILE A 503 29.32 5.66 -16.61
N GLN A 504 29.32 5.14 -17.83
CA GLN A 504 28.92 3.79 -18.19
C GLN A 504 29.99 3.13 -19.04
N ILE A 505 30.35 1.89 -18.71
CA ILE A 505 31.27 1.05 -19.48
C ILE A 505 30.55 -0.25 -19.81
N GLN A 506 30.08 -0.37 -21.04
CA GLN A 506 29.36 -1.53 -21.54
C GLN A 506 30.31 -2.51 -22.24
N PRO A 507 30.46 -3.74 -21.75
CA PRO A 507 31.20 -4.77 -22.44
C PRO A 507 30.38 -5.38 -23.59
N LEU A 508 31.01 -5.55 -24.75
CA LEU A 508 30.47 -6.27 -25.90
C LEU A 508 31.34 -7.50 -26.18
N TYR A 509 30.79 -8.67 -25.87
CA TYR A 509 31.45 -9.96 -26.09
C TYR A 509 31.19 -10.49 -27.49
N ALA A 510 32.23 -11.05 -28.13
CA ALA A 510 32.21 -11.49 -29.51
C ALA A 510 31.72 -10.40 -30.49
N GLY A 511 32.02 -9.12 -30.20
CA GLY A 511 31.51 -7.98 -30.98
C GLY A 511 30.00 -7.78 -30.86
N GLY A 512 29.42 -8.10 -29.71
CA GLY A 512 27.98 -7.96 -29.42
C GLY A 512 27.14 -9.17 -29.82
N LYS A 513 27.77 -10.29 -30.21
CA LYS A 513 27.08 -11.51 -30.67
C LYS A 513 26.87 -12.54 -29.58
N ALA A 514 27.65 -12.48 -28.49
CA ALA A 514 27.52 -13.46 -27.42
C ALA A 514 26.15 -13.34 -26.74
N GLN A 515 25.53 -14.47 -26.45
CA GLN A 515 24.23 -14.53 -25.79
C GLN A 515 24.43 -14.65 -24.29
N TRP A 516 23.71 -13.84 -23.52
CA TRP A 516 23.63 -13.97 -22.07
C TRP A 516 23.09 -15.35 -21.70
N THR A 517 23.64 -15.94 -20.64
CA THR A 517 23.24 -17.28 -20.17
C THR A 517 22.77 -17.31 -18.73
N GLU A 518 23.52 -16.70 -17.82
CA GLU A 518 23.20 -16.70 -16.39
C GLU A 518 23.87 -15.52 -15.68
N ARG A 519 23.33 -15.19 -14.51
CA ARG A 519 23.93 -14.30 -13.52
C ARG A 519 23.67 -14.87 -12.12
N HIS A 520 24.68 -14.82 -11.26
CA HIS A 520 24.56 -15.21 -9.85
C HIS A 520 25.56 -14.43 -8.98
N LEU A 521 25.39 -14.54 -7.67
CA LEU A 521 26.33 -13.99 -6.68
C LEU A 521 27.40 -15.02 -6.32
N HIS A 522 28.67 -14.60 -6.24
CA HIS A 522 29.77 -15.44 -5.78
C HIS A 522 29.49 -15.98 -4.37
N HIS A 523 29.80 -17.27 -4.14
CA HIS A 523 29.40 -18.00 -2.92
C HIS A 523 27.89 -17.92 -2.58
N GLY A 524 27.03 -17.58 -3.55
CA GLY A 524 25.58 -17.53 -3.41
C GLY A 524 25.04 -16.22 -2.82
N TRP A 525 25.83 -15.41 -2.11
CA TRP A 525 25.30 -14.24 -1.38
C TRP A 525 26.26 -13.04 -1.29
N LEU A 526 27.54 -13.19 -1.61
CA LEU A 526 28.48 -12.07 -1.54
C LEU A 526 28.16 -11.05 -2.64
N PRO A 527 28.42 -9.76 -2.42
CA PRO A 527 28.17 -8.72 -3.42
C PRO A 527 29.31 -8.72 -4.45
N VAL A 528 29.36 -9.82 -5.20
CA VAL A 528 30.29 -10.12 -6.27
C VAL A 528 29.45 -10.73 -7.37
N SER A 529 29.14 -9.94 -8.39
CA SER A 529 28.28 -10.35 -9.50
C SER A 529 29.09 -11.17 -10.51
N VAL A 530 28.63 -12.38 -10.82
CA VAL A 530 29.21 -13.24 -11.85
C VAL A 530 28.19 -13.39 -12.97
N ILE A 531 28.55 -12.94 -14.17
CA ILE A 531 27.68 -13.00 -15.35
C ILE A 531 28.38 -13.78 -16.45
N THR A 532 27.66 -14.68 -17.12
CA THR A 532 28.20 -15.56 -18.16
C THR A 532 27.48 -15.35 -19.50
N TRP A 533 28.24 -15.26 -20.58
CA TRP A 533 27.77 -15.23 -21.97
C TRP A 533 28.44 -16.32 -22.80
N ARG A 534 27.79 -16.73 -23.90
CA ARG A 534 28.31 -17.74 -24.83
C ARG A 534 28.23 -17.31 -26.29
N ASP A 535 29.27 -17.64 -27.05
CA ASP A 535 29.29 -17.55 -28.51
C ASP A 535 29.92 -18.85 -29.07
N GLY A 536 29.06 -19.80 -29.48
CA GLY A 536 29.51 -21.14 -29.87
C GLY A 536 30.29 -21.83 -28.74
N GLY A 537 31.56 -22.19 -29.00
CA GLY A 537 32.46 -22.79 -28.01
C GLY A 537 33.13 -21.81 -27.05
N MET A 538 32.98 -20.50 -27.27
CA MET A 538 33.53 -19.47 -26.38
C MET A 538 32.56 -19.15 -25.24
N VAL A 539 33.11 -19.08 -24.03
CA VAL A 539 32.41 -18.63 -22.82
C VAL A 539 33.09 -17.37 -22.33
N TYR A 540 32.31 -16.30 -22.16
CA TYR A 540 32.77 -15.05 -21.56
C TYR A 540 32.19 -14.96 -20.15
N ARG A 541 33.02 -14.61 -19.17
CA ARG A 541 32.59 -14.43 -17.77
C ARG A 541 33.06 -13.10 -17.24
N GLN A 542 32.16 -12.33 -16.65
CA GLN A 542 32.47 -11.09 -15.93
C GLN A 542 32.24 -11.31 -14.44
N THR A 543 33.28 -11.12 -13.63
CA THR A 543 33.20 -11.11 -12.17
C THR A 543 33.46 -9.70 -11.66
N ALA A 544 32.41 -9.04 -11.15
CA ALA A 544 32.44 -7.64 -10.73
C ALA A 544 32.23 -7.48 -9.21
N PHE A 545 33.11 -6.74 -8.55
CA PHE A 545 33.10 -6.53 -7.09
C PHE A 545 33.86 -5.27 -6.66
N VAL A 546 33.67 -4.80 -5.43
CA VAL A 546 34.41 -3.65 -4.87
C VAL A 546 35.36 -4.12 -3.78
N ALA A 547 36.64 -3.78 -3.92
CA ALA A 547 37.69 -4.18 -3.00
C ALA A 547 38.31 -2.97 -2.27
N PRO A 548 38.58 -3.07 -0.95
CA PRO A 548 39.43 -2.11 -0.26
C PRO A 548 40.89 -2.28 -0.72
N LEU A 549 41.56 -1.17 -1.02
CA LEU A 549 42.96 -1.18 -1.48
C LEU A 549 43.94 -0.95 -0.33
N ASP A 550 43.55 -0.17 0.67
CA ASP A 550 44.34 0.04 1.87
C ASP A 550 44.28 -1.16 2.82
N GLU A 551 45.31 -1.34 3.64
CA GLU A 551 45.37 -2.43 4.62
C GLU A 551 44.43 -2.21 5.80
N ASN A 552 44.24 -0.95 6.20
CA ASN A 552 43.47 -0.57 7.38
C ASN A 552 42.31 0.35 7.00
N PRO A 553 41.17 0.25 7.71
CA PRO A 553 40.07 1.20 7.55
C PRO A 553 40.49 2.61 7.99
N ILE A 554 39.68 3.61 7.63
CA ILE A 554 39.89 5.00 8.04
C ILE A 554 39.97 5.06 9.58
N PRO A 555 41.01 5.69 10.16
CA PRO A 555 41.12 5.85 11.62
C PRO A 555 39.89 6.49 12.22
N ASP A 556 39.48 6.04 13.42
CA ASP A 556 38.31 6.53 14.16
C ASP A 556 36.95 6.38 13.42
N SER A 557 36.91 5.66 12.29
CA SER A 557 35.66 5.26 11.62
C SER A 557 35.04 4.02 12.29
N ASN A 558 33.91 3.56 11.74
CA ASN A 558 33.24 2.32 12.16
C ASN A 558 33.94 1.03 11.69
N GLY A 559 35.11 1.12 11.04
CA GLY A 559 35.82 -0.03 10.49
C GLY A 559 35.29 -0.53 9.13
N TRP A 560 34.22 0.07 8.61
CA TRP A 560 33.64 -0.31 7.31
C TRP A 560 34.21 0.49 6.14
N LEU A 561 34.73 1.68 6.42
CA LEU A 561 35.15 2.65 5.41
C LEU A 561 36.67 2.63 5.23
N TYR A 562 37.09 2.73 3.98
CA TYR A 562 38.49 2.73 3.56
C TYR A 562 38.73 3.95 2.68
N GLU A 563 39.90 4.58 2.81
CA GLU A 563 40.26 5.77 2.04
C GLU A 563 40.21 5.45 0.53
N ARG A 564 40.86 4.36 0.13
CA ARG A 564 40.92 3.89 -1.25
C ARG A 564 40.21 2.54 -1.41
N ALA A 565 39.23 2.53 -2.30
CA ALA A 565 38.54 1.35 -2.78
C ALA A 565 38.36 1.46 -4.30
N ALA A 566 38.22 0.33 -4.99
CA ALA A 566 37.95 0.31 -6.42
C ALA A 566 37.00 -0.82 -6.80
N CYS A 567 36.20 -0.59 -7.84
CA CYS A 567 35.41 -1.62 -8.48
C CYS A 567 36.29 -2.38 -9.48
N TYR A 568 36.41 -3.68 -9.30
CA TYR A 568 37.12 -4.61 -10.17
C TYR A 568 36.08 -5.34 -11.03
N ALA A 569 36.33 -5.45 -12.32
CA ALA A 569 35.67 -6.38 -13.22
C ALA A 569 36.71 -7.24 -13.93
N LEU A 570 36.79 -8.50 -13.52
CA LEU A 570 37.58 -9.53 -14.19
C LEU A 570 36.75 -10.11 -15.34
N ILE A 571 37.26 -9.97 -16.55
CA ILE A 571 36.61 -10.49 -17.76
C ILE A 571 37.44 -11.66 -18.29
N GLU A 572 36.89 -12.86 -18.26
CA GLU A 572 37.53 -14.08 -18.75
C GLU A 572 36.88 -14.54 -20.06
N ALA A 573 37.69 -14.95 -21.03
CA ALA A 573 37.27 -15.59 -22.27
C ALA A 573 37.88 -17.00 -22.32
N GLU A 574 37.04 -18.00 -22.15
CA GLU A 574 37.38 -19.42 -22.08
C GLU A 574 36.90 -20.15 -23.34
N ASN A 575 37.79 -20.93 -23.96
CA ASN A 575 37.43 -21.72 -25.14
C ASN A 575 37.12 -23.17 -24.73
N THR A 576 35.83 -23.47 -24.63
CA THR A 576 35.33 -24.84 -24.34
C THR A 576 35.18 -25.70 -25.59
N GLY A 577 35.49 -25.15 -26.77
CA GLY A 577 35.50 -25.88 -28.04
C GLY A 577 36.75 -26.75 -28.24
N SER A 578 36.77 -27.46 -29.36
CA SER A 578 37.86 -28.38 -29.70
C SER A 578 38.97 -27.78 -30.56
N GLN A 579 38.87 -26.51 -30.97
CA GLN A 579 39.83 -25.80 -31.82
C GLN A 579 40.11 -24.39 -31.30
N PRO A 580 41.32 -23.83 -31.51
CA PRO A 580 41.62 -22.45 -31.15
C PRO A 580 40.61 -21.46 -31.77
N THR A 581 40.14 -20.50 -30.98
CA THR A 581 39.14 -19.50 -31.39
C THR A 581 39.57 -18.11 -30.93
N THR A 582 39.22 -17.06 -31.68
CA THR A 582 39.54 -15.68 -31.32
C THR A 582 38.50 -15.10 -30.37
N ALA A 583 38.92 -14.70 -29.17
CA ALA A 583 38.11 -13.90 -28.27
C ALA A 583 38.14 -12.42 -28.73
N ARG A 584 36.96 -11.79 -28.77
CA ARG A 584 36.81 -10.35 -29.05
C ARG A 584 36.00 -9.70 -27.93
N ILE A 585 36.53 -8.63 -27.35
CA ILE A 585 35.90 -7.87 -26.27
C ILE A 585 36.03 -6.39 -26.61
N ALA A 586 34.92 -5.68 -26.73
CA ALA A 586 34.93 -4.23 -26.82
C ALA A 586 34.31 -3.62 -25.56
N LEU A 587 34.84 -2.50 -25.09
CA LEU A 587 34.31 -1.72 -23.98
C LEU A 587 33.83 -0.38 -24.54
N LEU A 588 32.52 -0.20 -24.61
CA LEU A 588 31.91 1.07 -25.01
C LEU A 588 31.79 1.97 -23.79
N VAL A 589 32.24 3.21 -23.88
CA VAL A 589 32.27 4.16 -22.77
C VAL A 589 31.37 5.35 -23.07
N LYS A 590 30.52 5.72 -22.11
CA LYS A 590 29.66 6.91 -22.17
C LYS A 590 29.74 7.67 -20.83
N PRO A 591 29.68 9.03 -20.81
CA PRO A 591 29.80 9.92 -21.97
C PRO A 591 31.16 9.76 -22.68
N GLU A 592 31.41 10.52 -23.74
CA GLU A 592 32.64 10.34 -24.54
C GLU A 592 33.90 10.58 -23.67
N PRO A 593 34.82 9.60 -23.59
CA PRO A 593 36.02 9.67 -22.77
C PRO A 593 37.24 10.20 -23.52
N GLN A 594 38.26 10.57 -22.75
CA GLN A 594 39.64 10.65 -23.19
C GLN A 594 40.33 9.31 -22.94
N ILE A 595 40.64 8.56 -24.01
CA ILE A 595 41.34 7.28 -23.93
C ILE A 595 42.82 7.48 -24.24
N ARG A 596 43.70 7.03 -23.33
CA ARG A 596 45.15 7.10 -23.51
C ARG A 596 45.78 5.71 -23.34
N PRO A 597 46.69 5.29 -24.24
CA PRO A 597 47.40 4.02 -24.09
C PRO A 597 48.33 4.06 -22.86
N LEU A 598 48.46 2.92 -22.20
CA LEU A 598 49.42 2.65 -21.13
C LEU A 598 50.45 1.61 -21.61
N ALA A 599 51.49 1.35 -20.82
CA ALA A 599 52.47 0.30 -21.12
C ALA A 599 51.83 -1.09 -21.28
N ASN A 600 50.74 -1.35 -20.55
CA ASN A 600 49.93 -2.54 -20.68
C ASN A 600 48.44 -2.16 -20.54
N GLY A 601 47.77 -1.87 -21.65
CA GLY A 601 46.35 -1.54 -21.69
C GLY A 601 46.03 -0.06 -21.93
N PHE A 602 44.89 0.42 -21.43
CA PHE A 602 44.39 1.77 -21.67
C PHE A 602 43.84 2.41 -20.39
N ARG A 603 44.01 3.73 -20.31
CA ARG A 603 43.38 4.60 -19.33
C ARG A 603 42.21 5.33 -19.96
N VAL A 604 41.09 5.36 -19.25
CA VAL A 604 39.86 6.07 -19.61
C VAL A 604 39.66 7.22 -18.62
N ALA A 605 39.57 8.46 -19.11
CA ALA A 605 39.41 9.65 -18.29
C ALA A 605 38.26 10.54 -18.80
N HIS A 606 37.61 11.26 -17.87
CA HIS A 606 36.65 12.31 -18.20
C HIS A 606 37.11 13.61 -17.52
N GLY A 607 37.46 14.61 -18.33
CA GLY A 607 38.12 15.81 -17.82
C GLY A 607 39.50 15.49 -17.23
N GLN A 608 39.72 15.84 -15.96
CA GLN A 608 40.98 15.57 -15.25
C GLN A 608 40.97 14.26 -14.45
N ALA A 609 39.81 13.62 -14.30
CA ALA A 609 39.63 12.44 -13.46
C ALA A 609 39.77 11.14 -14.28
N VAL A 610 40.53 10.19 -13.74
CA VAL A 610 40.62 8.82 -14.26
C VAL A 610 39.36 8.06 -13.85
N SER A 611 38.59 7.62 -14.83
CA SER A 611 37.34 6.89 -14.60
C SER A 611 37.53 5.39 -14.59
N ALA A 612 38.45 4.87 -15.41
CA ALA A 612 38.78 3.45 -15.46
C ALA A 612 40.18 3.18 -16.02
N ILE A 613 40.71 2.01 -15.68
CA ILE A 613 41.90 1.42 -16.28
C ILE A 613 41.52 0.02 -16.77
N VAL A 614 41.88 -0.31 -18.01
CA VAL A 614 41.70 -1.64 -18.57
C VAL A 614 43.06 -2.21 -18.98
N GLN A 615 43.37 -3.42 -18.52
CA GLN A 615 44.66 -4.07 -18.80
C GLN A 615 44.55 -5.59 -19.00
N PRO A 616 45.26 -6.16 -19.98
CA PRO A 616 45.48 -7.60 -20.10
C PRO A 616 46.21 -8.21 -18.90
N LEU A 617 45.79 -9.41 -18.47
CA LEU A 617 46.50 -10.19 -17.43
C LEU A 617 47.45 -11.26 -18.00
N HIS A 618 47.36 -11.51 -19.30
CA HIS A 618 48.23 -12.43 -20.03
C HIS A 618 48.72 -11.75 -21.30
N ASP A 619 49.91 -12.13 -21.76
CA ASP A 619 50.45 -11.65 -23.03
C ASP A 619 49.61 -12.17 -24.22
N GLY A 620 49.60 -11.40 -25.32
CA GLY A 620 48.93 -11.79 -26.57
C GLY A 620 47.55 -11.18 -26.81
N TRP A 621 47.10 -10.24 -25.97
CA TRP A 621 45.97 -9.37 -26.31
C TRP A 621 46.42 -8.22 -27.23
N ALA A 622 45.78 -8.11 -28.39
CA ALA A 622 45.91 -6.94 -29.26
C ALA A 622 44.79 -5.95 -28.91
N GLY A 623 45.16 -4.80 -28.36
CA GLY A 623 44.24 -3.73 -27.97
C GLY A 623 44.31 -2.54 -28.93
N ASP A 624 43.16 -1.96 -29.26
CA ASP A 624 43.02 -0.74 -30.05
C ASP A 624 41.98 0.19 -29.41
N ALA A 625 42.14 1.50 -29.58
CA ALA A 625 41.24 2.51 -29.01
C ALA A 625 40.63 3.36 -30.13
N GLY A 626 39.31 3.48 -30.13
CA GLY A 626 38.55 4.36 -31.02
C GLY A 626 37.86 5.49 -30.26
N GLU A 627 37.08 6.30 -30.98
CA GLU A 627 36.19 7.30 -30.36
C GLU A 627 35.17 6.58 -29.47
N GLY A 628 35.26 6.82 -28.16
CA GLY A 628 34.34 6.24 -27.17
C GLY A 628 34.44 4.73 -26.92
N ASN A 629 35.46 4.03 -27.44
CA ASN A 629 35.58 2.59 -27.20
C ASN A 629 37.01 2.07 -27.15
N VAL A 630 37.20 0.95 -26.42
CA VAL A 630 38.46 0.19 -26.40
C VAL A 630 38.16 -1.25 -26.80
N GLN A 631 38.83 -1.77 -27.82
CA GLN A 631 38.66 -3.14 -28.31
C GLN A 631 39.90 -3.98 -28.07
N PHE A 632 39.68 -5.22 -27.65
CA PHE A 632 40.70 -6.22 -27.41
C PHE A 632 40.39 -7.52 -28.16
N ASN A 633 41.40 -8.10 -28.80
CA ASN A 633 41.30 -9.38 -29.48
C ASN A 633 42.47 -10.30 -29.10
N THR A 634 42.22 -11.60 -28.94
CA THR A 634 43.29 -12.59 -28.70
C THR A 634 42.88 -13.98 -29.19
N SER A 635 43.85 -14.84 -29.51
CA SER A 635 43.60 -16.25 -29.81
C SER A 635 43.59 -17.07 -28.51
N VAL A 636 42.54 -17.85 -28.30
CA VAL A 636 42.36 -18.71 -27.12
C VAL A 636 42.43 -20.18 -27.57
N PRO A 637 43.48 -20.93 -27.19
CA PRO A 637 43.58 -22.37 -27.46
C PRO A 637 42.39 -23.15 -26.89
N ALA A 638 42.08 -24.31 -27.47
CA ALA A 638 41.05 -25.20 -26.94
C ALA A 638 41.36 -25.63 -25.50
N GLY A 639 40.39 -25.48 -24.59
CA GLY A 639 40.51 -25.75 -23.16
C GLY A 639 41.28 -24.69 -22.35
N ASP A 640 41.72 -23.60 -22.97
CA ASP A 640 42.47 -22.51 -22.32
C ASP A 640 41.58 -21.28 -22.09
N LYS A 641 42.07 -20.32 -21.30
CA LYS A 641 41.39 -19.04 -21.03
C LYS A 641 42.33 -17.84 -21.11
N ARG A 642 41.77 -16.68 -21.43
CA ARG A 642 42.46 -15.38 -21.42
C ARG A 642 41.63 -14.36 -20.67
N SER A 643 42.29 -13.42 -19.99
CA SER A 643 41.59 -12.48 -19.10
C SER A 643 42.01 -11.03 -19.31
N LEU A 644 41.04 -10.13 -19.17
CA LEU A 644 41.21 -8.68 -19.06
C LEU A 644 40.76 -8.24 -17.67
N LEU A 645 41.42 -7.23 -17.12
CA LEU A 645 41.01 -6.59 -15.90
C LEU A 645 40.59 -5.15 -16.18
N LEU A 646 39.37 -4.81 -15.79
CA LEU A 646 38.85 -3.45 -15.77
C LEU A 646 38.75 -2.99 -14.30
N VAL A 647 39.32 -1.83 -13.97
CA VAL A 647 39.29 -1.27 -12.61
C VAL A 647 38.80 0.18 -12.65
N LEU A 648 37.77 0.48 -11.85
CA LEU A 648 37.22 1.83 -11.70
C LEU A 648 37.53 2.32 -10.27
N PRO A 649 38.39 3.35 -10.10
CA PRO A 649 38.67 3.91 -8.78
C PRO A 649 37.41 4.54 -8.18
N ALA A 650 37.20 4.38 -6.88
CA ALA A 650 36.06 4.98 -6.18
C ALA A 650 36.29 6.47 -5.84
N TRP A 651 37.53 6.93 -5.76
CA TRP A 651 37.90 8.33 -5.48
C TRP A 651 38.13 9.13 -6.78
N GLU A 652 38.26 10.45 -6.67
CA GLU A 652 38.74 11.30 -7.77
C GLU A 652 40.25 11.11 -7.95
N MET A 653 40.61 10.20 -8.84
CA MET A 653 42.00 9.88 -9.16
C MET A 653 42.50 10.81 -10.27
N SER A 654 43.64 11.48 -10.07
CA SER A 654 44.23 12.36 -11.09
C SER A 654 44.93 11.57 -12.21
N ALA A 655 45.12 12.20 -13.37
CA ALA A 655 45.85 11.57 -14.49
C ALA A 655 47.33 11.28 -14.18
N GLU A 656 47.94 11.92 -13.19
CA GLU A 656 49.34 11.68 -12.81
C GLU A 656 49.48 10.56 -11.77
N GLU A 657 48.38 10.23 -11.08
CA GLU A 657 48.37 9.18 -10.07
C GLU A 657 48.50 7.78 -10.72
N VAL A 658 49.15 6.87 -10.01
CA VAL A 658 49.25 5.46 -10.38
C VAL A 658 48.29 4.67 -9.52
N LEU A 659 47.38 3.92 -10.14
CA LEU A 659 46.40 3.13 -9.41
C LEU A 659 47.12 1.97 -8.70
N PRO A 660 47.06 1.88 -7.35
CA PRO A 660 47.56 0.71 -6.64
C PRO A 660 46.66 -0.48 -6.98
N THR A 661 47.07 -1.27 -7.97
CA THR A 661 46.24 -2.34 -8.51
C THR A 661 46.68 -3.67 -7.91
N LEU A 662 45.78 -4.35 -7.21
CA LEU A 662 46.01 -5.70 -6.72
C LEU A 662 45.81 -6.71 -7.87
N SER A 663 46.38 -7.91 -7.74
CA SER A 663 45.94 -9.01 -8.60
C SER A 663 44.44 -9.26 -8.36
N PRO A 664 43.67 -9.68 -9.37
CA PRO A 664 42.24 -9.95 -9.19
C PRO A 664 41.96 -10.96 -8.08
N GLN A 665 42.83 -11.95 -7.91
CA GLN A 665 42.71 -12.97 -6.87
C GLN A 665 42.90 -12.36 -5.47
N GLU A 666 43.91 -11.50 -5.28
CA GLU A 666 44.12 -10.82 -4.00
C GLU A 666 42.99 -9.83 -3.71
N ALA A 667 42.52 -9.09 -4.72
CA ALA A 667 41.39 -8.17 -4.57
C ALA A 667 40.11 -8.91 -4.16
N LEU A 668 39.82 -10.06 -4.78
CA LEU A 668 38.67 -10.89 -4.43
C LEU A 668 38.80 -11.46 -3.01
N ALA A 669 39.97 -12.02 -2.66
CA ALA A 669 40.23 -12.54 -1.31
C ALA A 669 40.15 -11.45 -0.22
N ARG A 670 40.53 -10.21 -0.53
CA ARG A 670 40.31 -9.06 0.38
C ARG A 670 38.84 -8.71 0.51
N THR A 671 38.08 -8.77 -0.59
CA THR A 671 36.64 -8.51 -0.59
C THR A 671 35.88 -9.55 0.24
N GLU A 672 36.23 -10.84 0.10
CA GLU A 672 35.67 -11.93 0.91
C GLU A 672 35.96 -11.73 2.40
N ARG A 673 37.23 -11.49 2.77
CA ARG A 673 37.61 -11.21 4.16
C ARG A 673 36.92 -9.97 4.73
N TYR A 674 36.79 -8.92 3.92
CA TYR A 674 36.09 -7.69 4.31
C TYR A 674 34.63 -7.99 4.67
N TRP A 675 33.87 -8.63 3.77
CA TRP A 675 32.46 -8.92 4.02
C TRP A 675 32.24 -9.94 5.14
N GLN A 676 33.13 -10.92 5.29
CA GLN A 676 33.12 -11.80 6.47
C GLN A 676 33.31 -10.98 7.76
N SER A 677 34.26 -10.04 7.79
CA SER A 677 34.48 -9.17 8.94
C SER A 677 33.28 -8.28 9.26
N VAL A 678 32.63 -7.71 8.24
CA VAL A 678 31.42 -6.89 8.41
C VAL A 678 30.26 -7.72 8.99
N MET A 679 30.14 -8.99 8.56
CA MET A 679 29.06 -9.88 9.00
C MET A 679 29.31 -10.53 10.36
N ASN A 680 30.50 -10.39 10.97
CA ASN A 680 30.82 -11.02 12.27
C ASN A 680 29.98 -10.50 13.45
N GLU A 681 29.42 -9.29 13.36
CA GLU A 681 28.53 -8.75 14.40
C GLU A 681 27.13 -9.40 14.33
N ALA A 682 26.75 -9.92 13.16
CA ALA A 682 25.42 -10.47 12.92
C ALA A 682 25.20 -11.81 13.62
N THR A 683 23.92 -12.17 13.78
CA THR A 683 23.52 -13.52 14.13
C THR A 683 23.99 -14.49 13.05
N HIS A 684 24.73 -15.53 13.44
CA HIS A 684 25.10 -16.61 12.53
C HIS A 684 23.95 -17.60 12.42
N ILE A 685 23.50 -17.85 11.21
CA ILE A 685 22.37 -18.73 10.90
C ILE A 685 22.85 -19.81 9.94
N GLU A 686 22.52 -21.06 10.25
CA GLU A 686 22.62 -22.22 9.38
C GLU A 686 21.28 -22.99 9.44
N ILE A 687 20.68 -23.19 8.27
CA ILE A 687 19.40 -23.88 8.11
C ILE A 687 19.49 -24.87 6.94
N PRO A 688 18.62 -25.90 6.88
CA PRO A 688 18.68 -26.91 5.81
C PRO A 688 18.34 -26.39 4.40
N ASP A 689 17.76 -25.19 4.30
CA ASP A 689 17.31 -24.56 3.05
C ASP A 689 18.38 -23.57 2.55
N ALA A 690 19.27 -24.04 1.66
CA ALA A 690 20.45 -23.29 1.24
C ALA A 690 20.11 -22.03 0.42
N ASP A 691 19.07 -22.09 -0.41
CA ASP A 691 18.66 -20.96 -1.23
C ASP A 691 18.08 -19.85 -0.35
N LEU A 692 17.20 -20.19 0.60
CA LEU A 692 16.70 -19.23 1.58
C LEU A 692 17.83 -18.65 2.43
N LEU A 693 18.79 -19.48 2.86
CA LEU A 693 19.94 -19.02 3.62
C LEU A 693 20.77 -17.98 2.86
N ASN A 694 20.97 -18.18 1.56
CA ASN A 694 21.64 -17.20 0.69
C ASN A 694 20.85 -15.89 0.62
N VAL A 695 19.52 -15.95 0.49
CA VAL A 695 18.66 -14.76 0.51
C VAL A 695 18.77 -14.01 1.85
N ILE A 696 18.76 -14.71 2.98
CA ILE A 696 18.90 -14.10 4.32
C ILE A 696 20.25 -13.38 4.48
N ARG A 697 21.34 -13.99 3.99
CA ARG A 697 22.68 -13.40 4.04
C ARG A 697 22.81 -12.20 3.10
N ALA A 698 22.38 -12.37 1.85
CA ALA A 698 22.40 -11.32 0.84
C ALA A 698 21.56 -10.11 1.28
N SER A 699 20.39 -10.34 1.86
CA SER A 699 19.50 -9.29 2.38
C SER A 699 20.19 -8.34 3.37
N GLN A 700 21.00 -8.88 4.30
CA GLN A 700 21.77 -8.06 5.24
C GLN A 700 22.83 -7.21 4.53
N VAL A 701 23.53 -7.81 3.56
CA VAL A 701 24.50 -7.11 2.71
C VAL A 701 23.81 -6.01 1.89
N HIS A 702 22.63 -6.28 1.34
CA HIS A 702 21.87 -5.34 0.53
C HIS A 702 21.42 -4.10 1.32
N CYS A 703 21.06 -4.25 2.60
CA CYS A 703 20.83 -3.11 3.49
C CYS A 703 22.09 -2.24 3.66
N LEU A 704 23.26 -2.87 3.86
CA LEU A 704 24.55 -2.17 3.99
C LEU A 704 24.99 -1.51 2.68
N LEU A 705 24.70 -2.12 1.52
CA LEU A 705 24.97 -1.55 0.20
C LEU A 705 24.06 -0.35 -0.09
N ALA A 706 22.77 -0.44 0.23
CA ALA A 706 21.83 0.66 -0.01
C ALA A 706 22.12 1.86 0.88
N ALA A 707 22.57 1.65 2.12
CA ALA A 707 22.87 2.72 3.06
C ALA A 707 24.00 3.68 2.61
N ARG A 708 24.01 4.87 3.23
CA ARG A 708 25.03 5.92 3.07
C ARG A 708 25.53 6.36 4.43
N ASN A 709 26.65 7.07 4.49
CA ASN A 709 27.22 7.55 5.75
C ASN A 709 27.48 9.07 5.77
N GLU A 710 27.53 9.61 6.99
CA GLU A 710 27.95 10.98 7.28
C GLU A 710 29.12 10.97 8.29
N GLU A 711 30.01 11.96 8.18
CA GLU A 711 31.16 12.14 9.08
C GLU A 711 31.96 10.83 9.25
N ASN A 712 32.42 10.24 8.13
CA ASN A 712 33.22 9.01 8.12
C ASN A 712 32.60 7.85 8.90
N GLY A 713 31.31 7.62 8.67
CA GLY A 713 30.59 6.51 9.30
C GLY A 713 29.96 6.85 10.64
N LYS A 714 30.18 8.03 11.22
CA LYS A 714 29.60 8.41 12.52
C LYS A 714 28.08 8.24 12.57
N ARG A 715 27.39 8.63 11.51
CA ARG A 715 25.94 8.39 11.34
C ARG A 715 25.69 7.66 10.02
N ILE A 716 24.66 6.83 10.00
CA ILE A 716 24.29 6.02 8.83
C ILE A 716 22.90 6.42 8.36
N ALA A 717 22.79 6.86 7.12
CA ALA A 717 21.51 7.04 6.46
C ALA A 717 21.05 5.68 5.92
N ALA A 718 20.09 5.05 6.60
CA ALA A 718 19.47 3.80 6.15
C ALA A 718 18.51 4.08 4.98
N TRP A 719 19.05 4.15 3.76
CA TRP A 719 18.24 4.31 2.55
C TRP A 719 17.32 3.11 2.35
N ILE A 720 16.13 3.40 1.81
CA ILE A 720 15.04 2.42 1.66
C ILE A 720 15.04 1.76 0.27
N ALA A 721 15.93 2.18 -0.62
CA ALA A 721 16.27 1.47 -1.83
C ALA A 721 17.71 1.78 -2.30
N SER A 722 18.24 0.99 -3.24
CA SER A 722 19.56 1.26 -3.82
C SER A 722 19.58 2.43 -4.82
N MET A 723 18.43 2.87 -5.32
CA MET A 723 18.34 3.90 -6.36
C MET A 723 17.81 5.24 -5.84
N ALA A 724 16.53 5.52 -6.08
CA ALA A 724 15.78 6.61 -5.47
C ALA A 724 15.45 6.27 -4.00
N TYR A 725 14.82 7.22 -3.33
CA TYR A 725 14.33 7.08 -1.96
C TYR A 725 15.43 6.98 -0.90
N GLY A 726 15.78 8.15 -0.35
CA GLY A 726 16.70 8.27 0.78
C GLY A 726 16.14 7.68 2.08
N PRO A 727 16.64 8.11 3.25
CA PRO A 727 16.21 7.56 4.54
C PRO A 727 14.86 8.15 4.99
N LEU A 728 13.77 7.82 4.30
CA LEU A 728 12.42 8.30 4.63
C LEU A 728 12.03 7.83 6.04
N GLU A 729 11.57 8.76 6.88
CA GLU A 729 11.34 8.50 8.31
C GLU A 729 10.32 7.40 8.63
N SER A 730 9.40 7.07 7.73
CA SER A 730 8.39 6.02 7.95
C SER A 730 8.86 4.64 7.49
N GLU A 731 9.82 4.59 6.57
CA GLU A 731 10.24 3.35 5.90
C GLU A 731 11.64 2.90 6.31
N ALA A 732 12.55 3.85 6.59
CA ALA A 732 13.93 3.56 6.98
C ALA A 732 14.02 2.74 8.27
N HIS A 733 12.97 2.73 9.09
CA HIS A 733 12.95 1.96 10.32
C HIS A 733 12.77 0.47 10.11
N SER A 734 12.20 0.00 8.98
CA SER A 734 12.15 -1.43 8.73
C SER A 734 13.54 -2.06 8.49
N PRO A 735 14.47 -1.51 7.65
CA PRO A 735 15.82 -2.05 7.58
C PRO A 735 16.61 -1.84 8.87
N ILE A 736 16.41 -0.73 9.60
CA ILE A 736 17.08 -0.53 10.91
C ILE A 736 16.66 -1.63 11.90
N ARG A 737 15.35 -1.89 12.02
CA ARG A 737 14.78 -2.88 12.93
C ARG A 737 15.17 -4.30 12.53
N GLY A 738 15.04 -4.66 11.24
CA GLY A 738 15.41 -5.97 10.73
C GLY A 738 16.90 -6.29 10.93
N MET A 739 17.77 -5.33 10.63
CA MET A 739 19.23 -5.46 10.83
C MET A 739 19.58 -5.59 12.32
N LEU A 740 18.98 -4.78 13.20
CA LEU A 740 19.13 -4.90 14.66
C LEU A 740 18.74 -6.29 15.16
N MET A 741 17.60 -6.80 14.70
CA MET A 741 17.05 -8.10 15.10
C MET A 741 17.92 -9.28 14.69
N LEU A 742 18.79 -9.09 13.69
CA LEU A 742 19.82 -10.05 13.28
C LEU A 742 21.23 -9.63 13.72
N GLY A 743 21.35 -8.78 14.75
CA GLY A 743 22.61 -8.54 15.44
C GLY A 743 23.45 -7.36 14.94
N HIS A 744 23.05 -6.63 13.89
CA HIS A 744 23.77 -5.43 13.43
C HIS A 744 23.48 -4.22 14.33
N ARG A 745 23.95 -4.28 15.59
CA ARG A 745 23.69 -3.26 16.62
C ARG A 745 24.30 -1.93 16.23
N GLU A 746 25.53 -1.95 15.71
CA GLU A 746 26.24 -0.73 15.35
C GLU A 746 25.61 0.00 14.16
N PHE A 747 25.13 -0.74 13.16
CA PHE A 747 24.34 -0.19 12.05
C PHE A 747 23.08 0.50 12.60
N ALA A 748 22.33 -0.21 13.44
CA ALA A 748 21.07 0.31 13.99
C ALA A 748 21.30 1.55 14.87
N ARG A 749 22.30 1.54 15.76
CA ARG A 749 22.64 2.67 16.63
C ARG A 749 22.94 3.93 15.82
N ARG A 750 23.85 3.82 14.84
CA ARG A 750 24.27 4.96 14.01
C ARG A 750 23.16 5.45 13.07
N ALA A 751 22.25 4.57 12.66
CA ALA A 751 21.07 4.95 11.91
C ALA A 751 20.01 5.64 12.76
N LEU A 752 19.84 5.26 14.03
CA LEU A 752 19.00 6.01 14.96
C LEU A 752 19.60 7.39 15.27
N GLU A 753 20.93 7.48 15.43
CA GLU A 753 21.63 8.76 15.61
C GLU A 753 21.49 9.69 14.41
N PHE A 754 21.40 9.15 13.18
CA PHE A 754 21.09 9.94 11.98
C PHE A 754 19.76 10.70 12.10
N PHE A 755 18.73 10.05 12.64
CA PHE A 755 17.40 10.65 12.82
C PHE A 755 17.33 11.56 14.05
N VAL A 756 17.92 11.17 15.18
CA VAL A 756 17.98 12.03 16.39
C VAL A 756 18.69 13.35 16.08
N HIS A 757 19.76 13.31 15.27
CA HIS A 757 20.47 14.51 14.82
C HIS A 757 19.59 15.47 14.00
N ARG A 758 18.49 14.98 13.43
CA ARG A 758 17.55 15.71 12.56
C ARG A 758 16.24 16.09 13.24
N TYR A 759 16.12 15.88 14.55
CA TYR A 759 14.96 16.37 15.27
C TYR A 759 14.83 17.88 15.14
N HIS A 760 13.65 18.31 14.72
CA HIS A 760 13.32 19.71 14.65
C HIS A 760 13.23 20.29 16.07
N PRO A 761 13.69 21.54 16.32
CA PRO A 761 13.61 22.16 17.66
C PRO A 761 12.20 22.17 18.28
N ALA A 762 11.15 22.23 17.45
CA ALA A 762 9.75 22.16 17.90
C ALA A 762 9.32 20.78 18.43
N GLY A 763 10.15 19.74 18.26
CA GLY A 763 9.91 18.40 18.79
C GLY A 763 9.31 17.40 17.79
N TYR A 764 9.53 17.55 16.49
CA TYR A 764 9.09 16.55 15.52
C TYR A 764 10.24 16.09 14.61
N LEU A 765 9.99 15.02 13.85
CA LEU A 765 10.94 14.47 12.88
C LEU A 765 10.34 14.53 11.47
N THR A 766 11.13 15.01 10.52
CA THR A 766 10.88 14.81 9.09
C THR A 766 12.20 14.82 8.30
N THR A 767 12.27 14.03 7.25
CA THR A 767 13.34 14.05 6.24
C THR A 767 12.86 14.66 4.92
N GLY A 768 11.68 15.30 4.92
CA GLY A 768 11.08 15.93 3.73
C GLY A 768 9.93 15.15 3.10
N TYR A 769 9.44 14.08 3.74
CA TYR A 769 8.32 13.28 3.23
C TYR A 769 7.03 13.48 4.03
N THR A 770 7.05 13.20 5.33
CA THR A 770 5.90 13.33 6.25
C THR A 770 6.34 13.63 7.68
N LEU A 771 5.38 13.87 8.58
CA LEU A 771 5.61 13.84 10.04
C LEU A 771 5.38 12.46 10.68
N MET A 772 4.83 11.49 9.94
CA MET A 772 4.36 10.24 10.53
C MET A 772 5.49 9.34 11.05
N GLY A 773 6.65 9.37 10.41
CA GLY A 773 7.77 8.51 10.83
C GLY A 773 8.35 8.82 12.20
N ALA A 774 7.95 9.92 12.86
CA ALA A 774 8.30 10.15 14.26
C ALA A 774 7.83 8.99 15.17
N GLY A 775 6.64 8.42 14.91
CA GLY A 775 6.14 7.25 15.65
C GLY A 775 6.99 6.00 15.43
N TRP A 776 7.29 5.66 14.16
CA TRP A 776 8.16 4.53 13.80
C TRP A 776 9.56 4.66 14.41
N HIS A 777 10.12 5.86 14.36
CA HIS A 777 11.44 6.13 14.89
C HIS A 777 11.51 5.90 16.39
N LEU A 778 10.57 6.46 17.16
CA LEU A 778 10.51 6.27 18.60
C LEU A 778 10.27 4.81 18.99
N TRP A 779 9.46 4.07 18.21
CA TRP A 779 9.25 2.64 18.44
C TRP A 779 10.56 1.87 18.25
N THR A 780 11.22 2.06 17.12
CA THR A 780 12.49 1.39 16.81
C THR A 780 13.58 1.74 17.82
N LEU A 781 13.64 3.00 18.29
CA LEU A 781 14.55 3.44 19.33
C LEU A 781 14.30 2.72 20.67
N GLY A 782 13.02 2.60 21.08
CA GLY A 782 12.66 1.89 22.31
C GLY A 782 12.92 0.39 22.23
N GLU A 783 12.80 -0.23 21.05
CA GLU A 783 13.21 -1.62 20.82
C GLU A 783 14.73 -1.80 20.83
N TYR A 784 15.48 -0.87 20.23
CA TYR A 784 16.94 -0.84 20.33
C TYR A 784 17.38 -0.81 21.79
N ALA A 785 16.80 0.08 22.60
CA ALA A 785 17.10 0.16 24.02
C ALA A 785 16.77 -1.16 24.76
N ALA A 786 15.63 -1.78 24.45
CA ALA A 786 15.21 -3.04 25.08
C ALA A 786 16.10 -4.24 24.72
N LEU A 787 16.53 -4.35 23.46
CA LEU A 787 17.35 -5.46 22.97
C LEU A 787 18.83 -5.31 23.34
N THR A 788 19.37 -4.08 23.31
CA THR A 788 20.80 -3.83 23.56
C THR A 788 21.12 -3.52 25.02
N ARG A 789 20.13 -3.04 25.78
CA ARG A 789 20.27 -2.54 27.16
C ARG A 789 21.36 -1.46 27.30
N ASP A 790 21.64 -0.71 26.23
CA ASP A 790 22.63 0.36 26.21
C ASP A 790 22.08 1.64 26.87
N THR A 791 22.03 1.61 28.21
CA THR A 791 21.57 2.75 29.02
C THR A 791 22.49 3.96 28.94
N GLY A 792 23.77 3.75 28.58
CA GLY A 792 24.74 4.83 28.39
C GLY A 792 24.39 5.68 27.18
N TRP A 793 24.21 5.04 26.03
CA TRP A 793 23.76 5.71 24.80
C TRP A 793 22.39 6.37 24.99
N LEU A 794 21.43 5.65 25.59
CA LEU A 794 20.07 6.19 25.75
C LEU A 794 20.06 7.49 26.57
N ARG A 795 20.86 7.59 27.63
CA ARG A 795 20.99 8.84 28.43
C ARG A 795 21.53 10.01 27.61
N GLN A 796 22.37 9.76 26.60
CA GLN A 796 22.92 10.81 25.74
C GLN A 796 21.85 11.39 24.81
N VAL A 797 20.99 10.54 24.23
CA VAL A 797 19.94 10.98 23.29
C VAL A 797 18.63 11.37 23.97
N ALA A 798 18.45 10.99 25.24
CA ALA A 798 17.19 11.13 25.95
C ALA A 798 16.55 12.52 25.94
N PRO A 799 17.26 13.64 26.14
CA PRO A 799 16.63 14.97 26.12
C PRO A 799 15.95 15.28 24.77
N ALA A 800 16.58 14.86 23.67
CA ALA A 800 16.04 15.04 22.33
C ALA A 800 14.82 14.12 22.09
N VAL A 801 14.89 12.87 22.55
CA VAL A 801 13.81 11.88 22.48
C VAL A 801 12.59 12.29 23.30
N GLU A 802 12.81 12.79 24.52
CA GLU A 802 11.73 13.29 25.38
C GLU A 802 10.99 14.45 24.72
N ASN A 803 11.70 15.38 24.08
CA ASN A 803 11.06 16.50 23.39
C ASN A 803 10.08 16.02 22.29
N VAL A 804 10.42 14.97 21.55
CA VAL A 804 9.53 14.37 20.54
C VAL A 804 8.34 13.65 21.18
N CYS A 805 8.56 12.93 22.28
CA CYS A 805 7.47 12.33 23.06
C CYS A 805 6.48 13.40 23.54
N ARG A 806 6.99 14.52 24.06
CA ARG A 806 6.19 15.65 24.55
C ARG A 806 5.47 16.39 23.41
N TRP A 807 6.06 16.44 22.21
CA TRP A 807 5.37 16.96 21.04
C TRP A 807 4.15 16.13 20.66
N ILE A 808 4.23 14.79 20.67
CA ILE A 808 3.08 13.91 20.44
C ILE A 808 1.96 14.24 21.44
N VAL A 809 2.29 14.43 22.72
CA VAL A 809 1.31 14.83 23.75
C VAL A 809 0.66 16.18 23.40
N ARG A 810 1.46 17.20 23.06
CA ARG A 810 0.93 18.52 22.63
C ARG A 810 0.05 18.45 21.38
N GLN A 811 0.39 17.59 20.41
CA GLN A 811 -0.45 17.42 19.23
C GLN A 811 -1.81 16.82 19.57
N ARG A 812 -1.85 15.83 20.47
CA ARG A 812 -3.10 15.23 20.96
C ARG A 812 -3.97 16.22 21.72
N GLU A 813 -3.39 17.11 22.51
CA GLU A 813 -4.14 18.15 23.23
C GLU A 813 -4.99 19.01 22.28
N LYS A 814 -4.53 19.24 21.05
CA LYS A 814 -5.25 20.04 20.05
C LYS A 814 -6.59 19.43 19.62
N THR A 815 -6.78 18.12 19.76
CA THR A 815 -8.04 17.42 19.41
C THR A 815 -8.95 17.19 20.61
N MET A 816 -8.52 17.52 21.83
CA MET A 816 -9.26 17.23 23.07
C MET A 816 -10.45 18.18 23.34
N LYS A 817 -11.29 18.42 22.32
CA LYS A 817 -12.53 19.21 22.42
C LYS A 817 -13.66 18.37 23.00
N ARG A 818 -14.53 18.98 23.79
CA ARG A 818 -15.78 18.38 24.29
C ARG A 818 -16.97 19.12 23.71
N THR A 819 -18.06 18.39 23.51
CA THR A 819 -19.37 18.94 23.15
C THR A 819 -19.94 19.77 24.31
N ALA A 820 -21.02 20.52 24.06
CA ALA A 820 -21.70 21.32 25.08
C ALA A 820 -22.18 20.46 26.28
N ASP A 821 -22.54 19.21 26.03
CA ASP A 821 -22.97 18.24 27.03
C ASP A 821 -21.79 17.57 27.79
N GLY A 822 -20.56 17.94 27.46
CA GLY A 822 -19.34 17.44 28.11
C GLY A 822 -18.77 16.15 27.51
N GLU A 823 -19.43 15.55 26.53
CA GLU A 823 -18.97 14.35 25.84
C GLU A 823 -17.77 14.65 24.92
N PRO A 824 -16.75 13.77 24.86
CA PRO A 824 -15.62 13.95 23.95
C PRO A 824 -16.09 13.88 22.48
N VAL A 825 -15.55 14.76 21.63
CA VAL A 825 -15.76 14.66 20.17
C VAL A 825 -15.18 13.33 19.64
N PRO A 826 -15.60 12.85 18.45
CA PRO A 826 -15.10 11.58 17.90
C PRO A 826 -13.55 11.51 17.86
N GLU A 827 -12.88 12.59 17.48
CA GLU A 827 -11.43 12.73 17.33
C GLU A 827 -10.67 13.01 18.62
N TYR A 828 -11.36 13.12 19.77
CA TYR A 828 -10.75 13.45 21.06
C TYR A 828 -9.57 12.53 21.41
N GLY A 829 -8.41 13.16 21.64
CA GLY A 829 -7.19 12.49 22.08
C GLY A 829 -6.41 11.78 20.96
N LEU A 830 -6.85 11.89 19.70
CA LEU A 830 -6.07 11.48 18.53
C LEU A 830 -5.06 12.54 18.13
N MET A 831 -4.05 12.17 17.34
CA MET A 831 -3.23 13.13 16.62
C MET A 831 -4.09 13.94 15.64
N PRO A 832 -3.72 15.19 15.32
CA PRO A 832 -4.36 15.96 14.25
C PRO A 832 -4.39 15.18 12.93
N PRO A 833 -5.33 15.49 12.03
CA PRO A 833 -5.41 14.77 10.75
C PRO A 833 -4.14 15.03 9.95
N GLY A 834 -3.66 14.02 9.24
CA GLY A 834 -2.41 14.12 8.51
C GLY A 834 -2.38 13.17 7.33
N VAL A 835 -1.29 13.20 6.56
CA VAL A 835 -1.09 12.32 5.41
C VAL A 835 -0.48 10.99 5.87
N MET A 836 -1.01 9.89 5.32
CA MET A 836 -0.43 8.57 5.46
C MET A 836 0.18 8.14 4.11
N ALA A 837 1.50 7.93 4.08
CA ALA A 837 2.26 7.54 2.89
C ALA A 837 1.92 8.41 1.65
N ASP A 838 1.88 7.89 0.44
CA ASP A 838 1.84 8.71 -0.78
C ASP A 838 0.54 9.48 -1.00
N TRP A 839 -0.60 8.91 -0.61
CA TRP A 839 -1.92 9.53 -0.83
C TRP A 839 -2.10 10.80 0.01
N ASN A 840 -2.13 11.95 -0.65
CA ASN A 840 -2.17 13.28 -0.02
C ASN A 840 -3.49 13.65 0.69
N ALA A 841 -4.31 12.68 1.13
CA ALA A 841 -5.55 12.92 1.83
C ALA A 841 -5.34 12.97 3.36
N TYR A 842 -5.69 14.10 3.97
CA TYR A 842 -5.66 14.29 5.42
C TYR A 842 -6.82 13.52 6.05
N ALA A 843 -6.50 12.66 7.02
CA ALA A 843 -7.48 11.95 7.82
C ALA A 843 -6.92 11.57 9.19
N TYR A 844 -7.81 11.14 10.09
CA TYR A 844 -7.48 10.47 11.34
C TYR A 844 -7.27 8.97 11.09
N TYR A 845 -6.16 8.61 10.46
CA TYR A 845 -5.81 7.22 10.20
C TYR A 845 -5.49 6.47 11.49
N PHE A 846 -6.10 5.29 11.68
CA PHE A 846 -5.88 4.51 12.89
C PHE A 846 -4.48 3.91 12.94
N ALA A 847 -3.97 3.39 11.81
CA ALA A 847 -2.61 2.87 11.73
C ALA A 847 -1.57 3.93 12.15
N LEU A 848 -1.70 5.15 11.65
CA LEU A 848 -0.84 6.29 11.99
C LEU A 848 -0.89 6.62 13.50
N ASN A 849 -2.09 6.77 14.05
CA ASN A 849 -2.25 7.04 15.49
C ASN A 849 -1.63 5.93 16.35
N GLY A 850 -1.78 4.67 15.93
CA GLY A 850 -1.18 3.56 16.64
C GLY A 850 0.35 3.52 16.54
N TYR A 851 0.97 3.98 15.45
CA TYR A 851 2.43 4.18 15.39
C TYR A 851 2.93 5.26 16.35
N TYR A 852 2.23 6.39 16.46
CA TYR A 852 2.56 7.40 17.46
C TYR A 852 2.38 6.86 18.88
N CYS A 853 1.33 6.08 19.14
CA CYS A 853 1.08 5.44 20.42
C CYS A 853 2.17 4.42 20.78
N ALA A 854 2.53 3.53 19.86
CA ALA A 854 3.60 2.55 20.04
C ALA A 854 4.94 3.25 20.26
N GLY A 855 5.26 4.27 19.44
CA GLY A 855 6.47 5.07 19.59
C GLY A 855 6.57 5.74 20.95
N LEU A 856 5.51 6.42 21.38
CA LEU A 856 5.43 7.05 22.70
C LEU A 856 5.59 6.02 23.82
N TYR A 857 4.91 4.88 23.75
CA TYR A 857 5.01 3.81 24.75
C TYR A 857 6.44 3.25 24.86
N HIS A 858 7.04 2.85 23.73
CA HIS A 858 8.34 2.19 23.70
C HIS A 858 9.48 3.15 24.09
N ALA A 859 9.44 4.40 23.63
CA ALA A 859 10.41 5.41 24.05
C ALA A 859 10.24 5.78 25.53
N ALA A 860 9.01 6.01 26.02
CA ALA A 860 8.77 6.31 27.42
C ALA A 860 9.19 5.17 28.35
N ARG A 861 8.95 3.92 27.95
CA ARG A 861 9.43 2.74 28.69
C ARG A 861 10.96 2.72 28.76
N ALA A 862 11.64 2.92 27.62
CA ALA A 862 13.10 2.96 27.59
C ALA A 862 13.66 4.08 28.50
N LEU A 863 13.05 5.28 28.47
CA LEU A 863 13.42 6.38 29.37
C LEU A 863 13.20 6.03 30.86
N ALA A 864 12.11 5.33 31.17
CA ALA A 864 11.82 4.86 32.52
C ALA A 864 12.84 3.82 33.00
N ASP A 865 13.18 2.85 32.15
CA ASP A 865 14.19 1.81 32.42
C ASP A 865 15.59 2.42 32.65
N ALA A 866 15.89 3.56 31.99
CA ALA A 866 17.13 4.32 32.22
C ALA A 866 17.11 5.20 33.48
N GLY A 867 15.96 5.30 34.16
CA GLY A 867 15.76 6.06 35.40
C GLY A 867 15.54 7.56 35.20
N LEU A 868 15.00 7.99 34.05
CA LEU A 868 14.81 9.42 33.77
C LEU A 868 13.49 9.96 34.35
N ALA A 869 13.54 11.19 34.87
CA ALA A 869 12.39 11.88 35.42
C ALA A 869 11.33 12.16 34.33
N GLY A 870 10.05 12.17 34.69
CA GLY A 870 8.95 12.44 33.75
C GLY A 870 8.54 11.25 32.85
N ALA A 871 9.36 10.20 32.73
CA ALA A 871 9.05 9.03 31.90
C ALA A 871 7.74 8.31 32.31
N GLY A 872 7.44 8.25 33.62
CA GLY A 872 6.20 7.68 34.12
C GLY A 872 4.93 8.42 33.67
N GLU A 873 5.00 9.74 33.50
CA GLU A 873 3.91 10.55 32.98
C GLU A 873 3.67 10.27 31.49
N LEU A 874 4.75 10.17 30.71
CA LEU A 874 4.69 9.81 29.29
C LEU A 874 4.10 8.41 29.08
N LEU A 875 4.43 7.44 29.95
CA LEU A 875 3.81 6.11 29.93
C LEU A 875 2.30 6.18 30.19
N GLN A 876 1.88 7.00 31.16
CA GLN A 876 0.45 7.21 31.40
C GLN A 876 -0.26 7.88 30.21
N GLU A 877 0.41 8.83 29.53
CA GLU A 877 -0.10 9.41 28.29
C GLU A 877 -0.22 8.39 27.17
N ALA A 878 0.76 7.48 27.00
CA ALA A 878 0.66 6.39 26.03
C ALA A 878 -0.54 5.48 26.32
N HIS A 879 -0.80 5.16 27.59
CA HIS A 879 -1.97 4.38 27.98
C HIS A 879 -3.29 5.13 27.76
N ARG A 880 -3.33 6.45 27.98
CA ARG A 880 -4.47 7.31 27.61
C ARG A 880 -4.71 7.27 26.10
N PHE A 881 -3.65 7.47 25.32
CA PHE A 881 -3.71 7.49 23.87
C PHE A 881 -4.25 6.18 23.29
N ARG A 882 -3.77 5.03 23.79
CA ARG A 882 -4.32 3.72 23.41
C ARG A 882 -5.84 3.62 23.63
N ARG A 883 -6.35 4.15 24.75
CA ARG A 883 -7.80 4.14 25.03
C ARG A 883 -8.58 5.06 24.09
N ASP A 884 -8.03 6.23 23.79
CA ASP A 884 -8.65 7.19 22.87
C ASP A 884 -8.75 6.61 21.45
N ILE A 885 -7.70 5.92 20.98
CA ILE A 885 -7.70 5.22 19.69
C ILE A 885 -8.77 4.13 19.66
N LEU A 886 -8.83 3.27 20.69
CA LEU A 886 -9.82 2.19 20.76
C LEU A 886 -11.25 2.73 20.78
N ARG A 887 -11.52 3.79 21.54
CA ARG A 887 -12.83 4.46 21.55
C ARG A 887 -13.21 4.93 20.15
N ALA A 888 -12.33 5.67 19.48
CA ALA A 888 -12.58 6.19 18.14
C ALA A 888 -12.77 5.07 17.09
N TYR A 889 -11.94 4.03 17.15
CA TYR A 889 -12.05 2.84 16.30
C TYR A 889 -13.40 2.13 16.47
N GLN A 890 -13.77 1.80 17.71
CA GLN A 890 -15.01 1.09 18.02
C GLN A 890 -16.25 1.91 17.66
N GLN A 891 -16.24 3.23 17.90
CA GLN A 891 -17.33 4.13 17.48
C GLN A 891 -17.49 4.19 15.96
N THR A 892 -16.41 4.07 15.20
CA THR A 892 -16.45 4.03 13.73
C THR A 892 -16.91 2.67 13.23
N GLN A 893 -16.37 1.59 13.80
CA GLN A 893 -16.75 0.21 13.46
C GLN A 893 -18.23 -0.04 13.72
N ALA A 894 -18.80 0.51 14.80
CA ALA A 894 -20.22 0.42 15.13
C ALA A 894 -21.15 0.94 14.02
N GLN A 895 -20.66 1.85 13.17
CA GLN A 895 -21.40 2.42 12.06
C GLN A 895 -21.15 1.69 10.73
N MET A 896 -20.09 0.87 10.68
CA MET A 896 -19.62 0.22 9.47
C MET A 896 -20.42 -1.05 9.17
N PRO A 897 -20.81 -1.28 7.90
CA PRO A 897 -21.37 -2.56 7.48
C PRO A 897 -20.45 -3.75 7.79
N VAL A 898 -21.04 -4.87 8.16
CA VAL A 898 -20.35 -6.18 8.19
C VAL A 898 -19.83 -6.54 6.80
N VAL A 899 -18.76 -7.34 6.77
CA VAL A 899 -18.10 -7.81 5.54
C VAL A 899 -18.24 -9.33 5.38
N PRO A 900 -18.31 -9.86 4.15
CA PRO A 900 -18.54 -11.28 3.91
C PRO A 900 -17.26 -12.11 4.08
N LEU A 901 -17.43 -13.38 4.46
CA LEU A 901 -16.40 -14.41 4.44
C LEU A 901 -16.78 -15.56 3.48
N GLN A 902 -15.80 -16.32 3.01
CA GLN A 902 -16.01 -17.46 2.10
C GLN A 902 -16.73 -18.63 2.77
N ASP A 903 -16.73 -18.68 4.10
CA ASP A 903 -17.52 -19.66 4.86
C ASP A 903 -19.03 -19.36 4.83
N GLY A 904 -19.45 -18.25 4.20
CA GLY A 904 -20.84 -17.82 4.11
C GLY A 904 -21.34 -17.03 5.32
N THR A 905 -20.45 -16.72 6.28
CA THR A 905 -20.76 -15.82 7.40
C THR A 905 -20.32 -14.38 7.11
N TRP A 906 -20.71 -13.47 8.00
CA TRP A 906 -20.36 -12.06 7.93
C TRP A 906 -19.82 -11.59 9.29
N VAL A 907 -18.78 -10.76 9.25
CA VAL A 907 -18.07 -10.26 10.44
C VAL A 907 -18.04 -8.74 10.46
N PRO A 908 -17.94 -8.08 11.63
CA PRO A 908 -17.74 -6.64 11.70
C PRO A 908 -16.55 -6.18 10.83
N GLY A 909 -16.77 -5.12 10.05
CA GLY A 909 -15.73 -4.51 9.23
C GLY A 909 -14.66 -3.82 10.09
N SER A 910 -13.50 -3.53 9.48
CA SER A 910 -12.41 -2.82 10.17
C SER A 910 -12.16 -1.48 9.48
N PRO A 911 -12.61 -0.36 10.07
CA PRO A 911 -12.40 0.95 9.46
C PRO A 911 -10.92 1.34 9.52
N SER A 912 -10.40 1.95 8.46
CA SER A 912 -9.03 2.48 8.38
C SER A 912 -8.88 3.84 9.08
N GLN A 913 -9.97 4.62 9.16
CA GLN A 913 -9.98 6.00 9.67
C GLN A 913 -11.35 6.40 10.27
N LEU A 914 -11.33 7.33 11.24
CA LEU A 914 -12.48 7.72 12.09
C LEU A 914 -13.76 8.14 11.34
N HIS A 915 -13.63 8.86 10.23
CA HIS A 915 -14.78 9.39 9.48
C HIS A 915 -15.10 8.56 8.23
N CYS A 916 -14.69 7.28 8.21
CA CYS A 916 -14.91 6.36 7.10
C CYS A 916 -15.47 5.02 7.61
N PRO A 917 -16.79 4.94 7.90
CA PRO A 917 -17.44 3.70 8.34
C PRO A 917 -17.75 2.77 7.16
N ALA A 918 -16.77 2.52 6.28
CA ALA A 918 -16.84 1.63 5.12
C ALA A 918 -15.42 1.42 4.56
N PRO A 919 -15.21 0.45 3.65
CA PRO A 919 -13.96 0.36 2.90
C PRO A 919 -13.61 1.69 2.25
N THR A 920 -12.35 2.11 2.35
CA THR A 920 -11.87 3.44 1.96
C THR A 920 -12.18 3.75 0.50
N ALA A 921 -12.00 2.77 -0.40
CA ALA A 921 -12.30 2.93 -1.82
C ALA A 921 -13.79 3.21 -2.13
N HIS A 922 -14.72 2.89 -1.22
CA HIS A 922 -16.13 3.23 -1.40
C HIS A 922 -16.40 4.73 -1.21
N LEU A 923 -15.63 5.41 -0.35
CA LEU A 923 -15.77 6.84 -0.06
C LEU A 923 -14.81 7.72 -0.86
N PHE A 924 -13.73 7.13 -1.36
CA PHE A 924 -12.67 7.80 -2.12
C PHE A 924 -12.39 7.04 -3.44
N PRO A 925 -13.41 6.83 -4.30
CA PRO A 925 -13.23 6.10 -5.55
C PRO A 925 -12.30 6.87 -6.49
N GLY A 926 -11.39 6.16 -7.17
CA GLY A 926 -10.46 6.76 -8.12
C GLY A 926 -9.33 7.60 -7.51
N GLU A 927 -9.29 7.78 -6.19
CA GLU A 927 -8.18 8.49 -5.53
C GLU A 927 -6.92 7.62 -5.38
N ASP A 928 -5.76 8.27 -5.25
CA ASP A 928 -4.42 7.64 -5.21
C ASP A 928 -4.14 6.72 -6.41
N GLY A 929 -4.46 7.17 -7.63
CA GLY A 929 -4.36 6.31 -8.81
C GLY A 929 -5.29 5.09 -8.74
N ASN A 930 -6.44 5.24 -8.09
CA ASN A 930 -7.42 4.19 -7.77
C ASN A 930 -6.89 3.10 -6.82
N ARG A 931 -5.99 3.47 -5.90
CA ARG A 931 -5.43 2.58 -4.88
C ARG A 931 -5.81 2.98 -3.45
N SER A 932 -6.83 3.82 -3.27
CA SER A 932 -7.33 4.16 -1.94
C SER A 932 -7.74 2.93 -1.10
N TRP A 933 -8.05 1.79 -1.72
CA TRP A 933 -8.26 0.51 -1.01
C TRP A 933 -7.00 -0.05 -0.33
N ALA A 934 -5.79 0.31 -0.78
CA ALA A 934 -4.54 -0.12 -0.14
C ALA A 934 -4.44 0.41 1.30
N TYR A 935 -5.19 1.45 1.64
CA TYR A 935 -5.29 2.01 2.99
C TYR A 935 -6.18 1.20 3.93
N ASP A 936 -6.92 0.22 3.41
CA ASP A 936 -7.60 -0.81 4.23
C ASP A 936 -6.75 -2.08 4.38
N VAL A 937 -5.89 -2.36 3.39
CA VAL A 937 -5.18 -3.64 3.23
C VAL A 937 -3.74 -3.57 3.67
N GLU A 938 -2.97 -2.57 3.23
CA GLU A 938 -1.54 -2.42 3.53
C GLU A 938 -1.31 -1.50 4.71
N LEU A 939 -2.08 -0.41 4.80
CA LEU A 939 -1.98 0.60 5.86
C LEU A 939 -3.26 0.69 6.72
N GLY A 940 -4.03 -0.40 6.77
CA GLY A 940 -5.30 -0.50 7.49
C GLY A 940 -5.18 -0.74 9.00
N ALA A 941 -6.34 -0.82 9.66
CA ALA A 941 -6.41 -0.97 11.12
C ALA A 941 -5.89 -2.31 11.67
N HIS A 942 -5.62 -3.31 10.82
CA HIS A 942 -4.88 -4.52 11.22
C HIS A 942 -3.51 -4.18 11.84
N GLN A 943 -2.91 -3.06 11.47
CA GLN A 943 -1.64 -2.58 12.04
C GLN A 943 -1.74 -2.19 13.53
N LEU A 944 -2.93 -1.91 14.04
CA LEU A 944 -3.15 -1.68 15.48
C LEU A 944 -2.78 -2.90 16.33
N VAL A 945 -2.72 -4.10 15.73
CA VAL A 945 -2.36 -5.34 16.42
C VAL A 945 -0.86 -5.39 16.77
N PRO A 946 0.09 -5.33 15.82
CA PRO A 946 1.51 -5.30 16.16
C PRO A 946 1.91 -4.05 16.95
N GLN A 947 1.14 -2.96 16.87
CA GLN A 947 1.36 -1.74 17.67
C GLN A 947 0.88 -1.86 19.13
N GLY A 948 0.25 -2.99 19.51
CA GLY A 948 -0.24 -3.23 20.88
C GLY A 948 -1.53 -2.47 21.26
N VAL A 949 -2.23 -1.90 20.28
CA VAL A 949 -3.51 -1.22 20.51
C VAL A 949 -4.65 -2.23 20.55
N ILE A 950 -4.81 -3.07 19.52
CA ILE A 950 -5.75 -4.20 19.52
C ILE A 950 -5.02 -5.47 19.99
N PRO A 951 -5.54 -6.24 20.96
CA PRO A 951 -4.90 -7.48 21.39
C PRO A 951 -4.86 -8.52 20.26
N SER A 952 -3.72 -9.20 20.10
CA SER A 952 -3.53 -10.17 19.01
C SER A 952 -4.44 -11.39 19.13
N ASP A 953 -4.88 -11.76 20.33
CA ASP A 953 -5.79 -12.87 20.61
C ASP A 953 -7.28 -12.46 20.64
N SER A 954 -7.59 -11.20 20.34
CA SER A 954 -8.97 -10.72 20.33
C SER A 954 -9.76 -11.24 19.13
N ARG A 955 -11.09 -11.13 19.26
CA ARG A 955 -12.04 -11.50 18.21
C ARG A 955 -12.00 -10.52 17.03
N GLU A 956 -11.74 -9.24 17.31
CA GLU A 956 -11.53 -8.21 16.30
C GLU A 956 -10.33 -8.56 15.42
N THR A 957 -9.23 -9.02 16.01
CA THR A 957 -8.08 -9.50 15.24
C THR A 957 -8.44 -10.69 14.36
N GLU A 958 -9.25 -11.65 14.85
CA GLU A 958 -9.73 -12.76 14.04
C GLU A 958 -10.57 -12.28 12.84
N TRP A 959 -11.55 -11.40 13.05
CA TRP A 959 -12.37 -10.84 11.97
C TRP A 959 -11.55 -10.13 10.90
N ILE A 960 -10.58 -9.32 11.33
CA ILE A 960 -9.66 -8.61 10.43
C ILE A 960 -8.88 -9.60 9.57
N MET A 961 -8.25 -10.61 10.20
CA MET A 961 -7.40 -11.55 9.48
C MET A 961 -8.21 -12.47 8.56
N ASP A 962 -9.40 -12.90 8.96
CA ASP A 962 -10.29 -13.69 8.09
C ASP A 962 -10.74 -12.86 6.87
N TYR A 963 -11.10 -11.58 7.05
CA TYR A 963 -11.46 -10.71 5.91
C TYR A 963 -10.29 -10.49 4.95
N LEU A 964 -9.10 -10.22 5.49
CA LEU A 964 -7.91 -10.03 4.65
C LEU A 964 -7.63 -11.28 3.80
N GLU A 965 -7.79 -12.47 4.37
CA GLU A 965 -7.50 -13.74 3.69
C GLU A 965 -8.60 -14.22 2.75
N ASP A 966 -9.87 -14.03 3.12
CA ASP A 966 -11.01 -14.49 2.33
C ASP A 966 -11.35 -13.54 1.18
N VAL A 967 -11.00 -12.26 1.32
CA VAL A 967 -11.38 -11.19 0.39
C VAL A 967 -10.15 -10.42 -0.08
N ALA A 968 -9.53 -9.60 0.78
CA ALA A 968 -8.60 -8.57 0.33
C ALA A 968 -7.35 -9.11 -0.40
N PHE A 969 -6.78 -10.23 0.06
CA PHE A 969 -5.62 -10.87 -0.57
C PHE A 969 -5.95 -11.66 -1.83
N LEU A 970 -7.24 -11.79 -2.16
CA LEU A 970 -7.69 -12.45 -3.38
C LEU A 970 -8.21 -11.46 -4.42
N GLU A 971 -8.32 -10.18 -4.10
CA GLU A 971 -8.61 -9.11 -5.06
C GLU A 971 -7.42 -8.85 -6.00
N SER A 972 -7.68 -8.11 -7.07
CA SER A 972 -6.67 -7.80 -8.09
C SER A 972 -5.58 -6.88 -7.55
N GLY A 973 -4.33 -7.18 -7.88
CA GLY A 973 -3.20 -6.34 -7.53
C GLY A 973 -2.93 -5.18 -8.46
N TRP A 974 -2.03 -4.33 -7.99
CA TRP A 974 -1.42 -3.30 -8.80
C TRP A 974 -0.26 -3.91 -9.60
N PHE A 975 -0.30 -3.74 -10.93
CA PHE A 975 0.59 -4.35 -11.94
C PHE A 975 0.47 -5.88 -12.15
N ASP A 976 -0.01 -6.67 -11.19
CA ASP A 976 -0.10 -8.14 -11.34
C ASP A 976 -1.09 -8.81 -10.37
N TYR A 977 -1.17 -10.14 -10.41
CA TYR A 977 -2.01 -11.01 -9.57
C TYR A 977 -3.49 -10.67 -9.70
N PRO A 978 -4.11 -10.93 -10.87
CA PRO A 978 -5.52 -10.65 -11.09
C PRO A 978 -6.40 -11.52 -10.18
N ALA A 979 -7.51 -10.96 -9.69
CA ALA A 979 -8.39 -11.63 -8.73
C ALA A 979 -8.83 -13.03 -9.17
N GLU A 980 -9.14 -13.19 -10.46
CA GLU A 980 -9.56 -14.49 -11.01
C GLU A 980 -8.51 -15.59 -10.80
N GLN A 981 -7.23 -15.27 -10.96
CA GLN A 981 -6.14 -16.23 -10.72
C GLN A 981 -5.95 -16.46 -9.22
N ASN A 982 -6.00 -15.39 -8.42
CA ASN A 982 -5.86 -15.49 -6.96
C ASN A 982 -6.95 -16.38 -6.36
N HIS A 983 -8.20 -16.27 -6.80
CA HIS A 983 -9.29 -17.14 -6.35
C HIS A 983 -9.11 -18.60 -6.77
N LYS A 984 -8.52 -18.87 -7.94
CA LYS A 984 -8.22 -20.24 -8.42
C LYS A 984 -7.10 -20.89 -7.61
N ASP A 985 -6.06 -20.14 -7.27
CA ASP A 985 -4.91 -20.61 -6.48
C ASP A 985 -4.68 -19.76 -5.21
N TRP A 986 -5.70 -19.72 -4.36
CA TRP A 986 -5.72 -18.97 -3.10
C TRP A 986 -4.63 -19.40 -2.10
N PHE A 987 -4.00 -20.57 -2.27
CA PHE A 987 -2.94 -21.02 -1.38
C PHE A 987 -1.59 -20.41 -1.78
N ASN A 988 -1.22 -20.45 -3.06
CA ASN A 988 0.07 -19.90 -3.52
C ASN A 988 0.00 -18.41 -3.84
N LEU A 989 -1.18 -17.93 -4.25
CA LEU A 989 -1.41 -16.52 -4.60
C LEU A 989 -2.17 -15.75 -3.51
N GLY A 990 -2.46 -16.37 -2.36
CA GLY A 990 -3.04 -15.71 -1.19
C GLY A 990 -2.03 -15.51 -0.05
N GLY A 991 -2.47 -14.87 1.03
CA GLY A 991 -1.65 -14.61 2.22
C GLY A 991 -0.71 -13.41 2.13
N PHE A 992 -0.89 -12.52 1.14
CA PHE A 992 -0.14 -11.27 1.01
C PHE A 992 -0.95 -10.21 0.24
N SER A 993 -0.75 -8.93 0.58
CA SER A 993 -1.37 -7.81 -0.12
C SER A 993 -0.81 -7.63 -1.53
N LYS A 994 -1.56 -6.89 -2.35
CA LYS A 994 -1.33 -6.85 -3.79
C LYS A 994 -0.82 -5.51 -4.33
N VAL A 995 -0.13 -4.69 -3.53
CA VAL A 995 0.58 -3.49 -4.00
C VAL A 995 2.04 -3.49 -3.53
N GLN A 996 2.29 -3.48 -2.22
CA GLN A 996 3.57 -3.62 -1.55
C GLN A 996 3.41 -4.58 -0.35
N PRO A 997 3.67 -5.89 -0.55
CA PRO A 997 3.40 -6.94 0.43
C PRO A 997 3.85 -6.67 1.87
N TYR A 998 5.04 -6.10 2.11
CA TYR A 998 5.55 -6.00 3.47
C TYR A 998 4.97 -4.82 4.28
N TYR A 999 4.26 -3.88 3.67
CA TYR A 999 3.53 -2.85 4.43
C TYR A 999 2.42 -3.44 5.32
N THR A 1000 1.78 -4.53 4.87
CA THR A 1000 0.62 -5.15 5.53
C THR A 1000 0.95 -5.80 6.88
N ARG A 1001 2.21 -6.22 7.11
CA ARG A 1001 2.65 -6.85 8.37
C ARG A 1001 1.81 -8.06 8.84
N ASN A 1002 1.03 -8.71 7.97
CA ASN A 1002 0.21 -9.88 8.33
C ASN A 1002 1.03 -11.07 8.90
N PRO A 1003 2.28 -11.36 8.46
CA PRO A 1003 3.07 -12.40 9.12
C PRO A 1003 3.33 -12.09 10.59
N GLU A 1004 3.55 -10.82 10.97
CA GLU A 1004 3.74 -10.46 12.37
C GLU A 1004 2.47 -10.71 13.20
N ILE A 1005 1.29 -10.49 12.63
CA ILE A 1005 0.02 -10.80 13.29
C ILE A 1005 -0.13 -12.33 13.48
N TYR A 1006 0.19 -13.13 12.47
CA TYR A 1006 0.19 -14.60 12.60
C TYR A 1006 1.21 -15.07 13.66
N ALA A 1007 2.38 -14.45 13.70
CA ALA A 1007 3.41 -14.74 14.68
C ALA A 1007 2.93 -14.42 16.12
N LEU A 1008 2.35 -13.24 16.35
CA LEU A 1008 1.77 -12.83 17.64
C LEU A 1008 0.62 -13.73 18.10
N ARG A 1009 -0.08 -14.38 17.15
CA ARG A 1009 -1.15 -15.35 17.39
C ARG A 1009 -0.68 -16.80 17.48
N ASN A 1010 0.63 -17.04 17.34
CA ASN A 1010 1.22 -18.39 17.27
C ASN A 1010 0.59 -19.25 16.14
N ASP A 1011 0.18 -18.64 15.03
CA ASP A 1011 -0.46 -19.30 13.89
C ASP A 1011 0.57 -19.69 12.81
N ARG A 1012 1.28 -20.80 13.08
CA ARG A 1012 2.47 -21.21 12.33
C ARG A 1012 2.25 -21.39 10.83
N LYS A 1013 1.17 -22.07 10.41
CA LYS A 1013 0.98 -22.42 8.99
C LYS A 1013 0.66 -21.18 8.13
N PRO A 1014 -0.27 -20.29 8.53
CA PRO A 1014 -0.45 -19.01 7.87
C PRO A 1014 0.82 -18.16 7.84
N PHE A 1015 1.59 -18.10 8.93
CA PHE A 1015 2.89 -17.44 8.95
C PHE A 1015 3.83 -17.97 7.86
N ILE A 1016 4.08 -19.28 7.83
CA ILE A 1016 5.01 -19.91 6.88
C ILE A 1016 4.57 -19.66 5.44
N ARG A 1017 3.26 -19.78 5.16
CA ARG A 1017 2.71 -19.52 3.83
C ARG A 1017 2.95 -18.07 3.40
N SER A 1018 2.58 -17.11 4.25
CA SER A 1018 2.76 -15.69 3.93
C SER A 1018 4.23 -15.32 3.78
N TYR A 1019 5.12 -15.80 4.68
CA TYR A 1019 6.56 -15.54 4.59
C TYR A 1019 7.14 -15.95 3.22
N PHE A 1020 6.83 -17.17 2.76
CA PHE A 1020 7.36 -17.65 1.47
C PHE A 1020 6.67 -17.00 0.26
N ASN A 1021 5.34 -16.87 0.27
CA ASN A 1021 4.63 -16.27 -0.86
C ASN A 1021 5.04 -14.79 -1.06
N MET A 1022 5.16 -14.02 0.03
CA MET A 1022 5.60 -12.62 -0.02
C MET A 1022 7.02 -12.50 -0.58
N LEU A 1023 7.96 -13.31 -0.07
CA LEU A 1023 9.33 -13.34 -0.57
C LEU A 1023 9.37 -13.66 -2.07
N ALA A 1024 8.76 -14.77 -2.49
CA ALA A 1024 8.76 -15.20 -3.88
C ALA A 1024 8.12 -14.16 -4.81
N SER A 1025 7.09 -13.45 -4.34
CA SER A 1025 6.38 -12.44 -5.13
C SER A 1025 7.21 -11.20 -5.45
N LEU A 1026 8.38 -10.99 -4.84
CA LEU A 1026 9.22 -9.79 -5.03
C LEU A 1026 10.71 -10.09 -5.29
N LEU A 1027 11.16 -11.32 -5.05
CA LEU A 1027 12.58 -11.69 -5.11
C LEU A 1027 13.13 -11.64 -6.54
N ASN A 1028 14.32 -11.06 -6.69
CA ASN A 1028 15.19 -11.28 -7.84
C ASN A 1028 16.10 -12.50 -7.55
N GLU A 1029 15.95 -13.58 -8.31
CA GLU A 1029 16.70 -14.84 -8.08
C GLU A 1029 18.18 -14.74 -8.47
N GLU A 1030 18.55 -13.80 -9.33
CA GLU A 1030 19.92 -13.66 -9.82
C GLU A 1030 20.79 -12.83 -8.88
N THR A 1031 20.19 -11.85 -8.19
CA THR A 1031 20.89 -10.88 -7.33
C THR A 1031 20.37 -10.82 -5.90
N LEU A 1032 19.35 -11.60 -5.55
CA LEU A 1032 18.81 -11.87 -4.21
C LEU A 1032 18.25 -10.69 -3.40
N TRP A 1033 17.99 -9.55 -4.04
CA TRP A 1033 17.29 -8.43 -3.42
C TRP A 1033 15.80 -8.38 -3.84
N LEU A 1034 15.00 -7.57 -3.13
CA LEU A 1034 13.55 -7.46 -3.33
C LEU A 1034 13.14 -6.21 -4.12
N TRP A 1035 12.13 -6.35 -4.98
CA TRP A 1035 11.44 -5.23 -5.63
C TRP A 1035 10.48 -4.51 -4.70
N GLU A 1036 10.19 -3.25 -5.01
CA GLU A 1036 9.11 -2.50 -4.38
C GLU A 1036 7.73 -3.02 -4.78
N HIS A 1037 7.49 -3.19 -6.09
CA HIS A 1037 6.23 -3.70 -6.64
C HIS A 1037 6.45 -4.93 -7.51
N PHE A 1038 5.36 -5.55 -7.94
CA PHE A 1038 5.40 -6.69 -8.85
C PHE A 1038 5.90 -6.29 -10.26
N ASN A 1039 6.24 -7.29 -11.07
CA ASN A 1039 6.66 -7.10 -12.46
C ASN A 1039 7.85 -6.14 -12.67
N ASN A 1040 8.87 -6.15 -11.80
CA ASN A 1040 10.08 -5.32 -11.97
C ASN A 1040 9.74 -3.82 -12.07
N THR A 1041 8.78 -3.38 -11.25
CA THR A 1041 8.27 -2.00 -11.20
C THR A 1041 8.60 -1.35 -9.85
N GLY A 1042 8.76 -0.03 -9.85
CA GLY A 1042 9.16 0.74 -8.67
C GLY A 1042 10.66 0.68 -8.41
N ALA A 1043 11.06 0.87 -7.16
CA ALA A 1043 12.45 0.79 -6.75
C ALA A 1043 12.98 -0.66 -6.70
N TRP A 1044 14.25 -0.81 -7.08
CA TRP A 1044 15.00 -2.05 -6.91
C TRP A 1044 15.88 -2.02 -5.67
N ASN A 1045 16.15 -3.22 -5.15
CA ASN A 1045 16.69 -3.44 -3.83
C ASN A 1045 15.96 -2.56 -2.80
N LYS A 1046 14.63 -2.69 -2.74
CA LYS A 1046 13.77 -1.97 -1.80
C LYS A 1046 14.01 -2.53 -0.40
N THR A 1047 14.94 -1.93 0.31
CA THR A 1047 15.38 -2.37 1.64
C THR A 1047 14.31 -2.19 2.72
N HIS A 1048 13.23 -1.45 2.43
CA HIS A 1048 12.03 -1.47 3.25
C HIS A 1048 11.44 -2.90 3.35
N GLU A 1049 11.23 -3.57 2.21
CA GLU A 1049 10.73 -4.95 2.17
C GLU A 1049 11.75 -5.90 2.80
N THR A 1050 13.03 -5.73 2.48
CA THR A 1050 14.13 -6.51 3.03
C THR A 1050 14.18 -6.43 4.55
N GLY A 1051 13.99 -5.24 5.13
CA GLY A 1051 14.01 -5.03 6.57
C GLY A 1051 12.92 -5.84 7.30
N TYR A 1052 11.70 -5.81 6.79
CA TYR A 1052 10.62 -6.62 7.34
C TYR A 1052 10.81 -8.12 7.09
N PHE A 1053 11.39 -8.53 5.96
CA PHE A 1053 11.79 -9.91 5.72
C PHE A 1053 12.80 -10.41 6.78
N LEU A 1054 13.82 -9.61 7.11
CA LEU A 1054 14.80 -9.96 8.15
C LEU A 1054 14.14 -10.03 9.54
N GLN A 1055 13.22 -9.11 9.86
CA GLN A 1055 12.41 -9.20 11.08
C GLN A 1055 11.58 -10.49 11.14
N GLN A 1056 10.88 -10.84 10.07
CA GLN A 1056 10.07 -12.07 10.02
C GLN A 1056 10.96 -13.31 10.13
N THR A 1057 12.17 -13.26 9.56
CA THR A 1057 13.20 -14.30 9.73
C THR A 1057 13.60 -14.43 11.19
N ARG A 1058 13.82 -13.31 11.90
CA ARG A 1058 14.02 -13.33 13.35
C ARG A 1058 12.85 -14.00 14.05
N PHE A 1059 11.60 -13.69 13.71
CA PHE A 1059 10.42 -14.32 14.33
C PHE A 1059 10.35 -15.83 14.12
N MET A 1060 10.81 -16.36 12.99
CA MET A 1060 10.95 -17.81 12.82
C MET A 1060 11.91 -18.44 13.81
N LEU A 1061 13.02 -17.76 14.08
CA LEU A 1061 14.13 -18.29 14.87
C LEU A 1061 13.94 -18.05 16.37
N ALA A 1062 13.41 -16.89 16.77
CA ALA A 1062 13.02 -16.61 18.15
C ALA A 1062 12.00 -15.46 18.24
N MET A 1063 11.22 -15.45 19.32
CA MET A 1063 10.31 -14.35 19.66
C MET A 1063 10.18 -14.17 21.17
N GLU A 1064 9.82 -12.97 21.57
CA GLU A 1064 9.47 -12.65 22.94
C GLU A 1064 7.94 -12.53 23.06
N HIS A 1065 7.33 -13.39 23.87
CA HIS A 1065 5.88 -13.38 24.10
C HIS A 1065 5.59 -13.15 25.59
N GLY A 1066 5.03 -11.98 25.93
CA GLY A 1066 4.77 -11.64 27.33
C GLY A 1066 6.05 -11.53 28.13
N ASP A 1067 6.36 -12.52 28.98
CA ASP A 1067 7.60 -12.69 29.75
C ASP A 1067 8.37 -13.98 29.40
N GLU A 1068 7.99 -14.63 28.29
CA GLU A 1068 8.63 -15.85 27.80
C GLU A 1068 9.52 -15.59 26.58
N LEU A 1069 10.58 -16.39 26.45
CA LEU A 1069 11.42 -16.50 25.25
C LEU A 1069 11.02 -17.73 24.43
N TRP A 1070 10.53 -17.54 23.23
CA TRP A 1070 10.18 -18.62 22.32
C TRP A 1070 11.32 -18.87 21.33
N LEU A 1071 11.78 -20.10 21.20
CA LEU A 1071 12.87 -20.53 20.33
C LEU A 1071 12.35 -21.47 19.24
N ALA A 1072 12.75 -21.20 17.99
CA ALA A 1072 12.25 -21.83 16.78
C ALA A 1072 10.70 -21.86 16.67
N PRO A 1073 9.96 -20.80 17.06
CA PRO A 1073 8.50 -20.90 17.22
C PRO A 1073 7.74 -21.11 15.91
N LEU A 1074 8.30 -20.67 14.78
CA LEU A 1074 7.61 -20.63 13.48
C LEU A 1074 8.41 -21.31 12.36
N ILE A 1075 9.43 -22.12 12.68
CA ILE A 1075 10.19 -22.85 11.66
C ILE A 1075 9.29 -23.84 10.90
N PRO A 1076 9.55 -24.06 9.59
CA PRO A 1076 8.93 -25.15 8.86
C PRO A 1076 9.34 -26.51 9.42
N SER A 1077 8.37 -27.41 9.59
CA SER A 1077 8.62 -28.76 10.11
C SER A 1077 9.53 -29.58 9.18
N TYR A 1078 9.56 -29.26 7.87
CA TYR A 1078 10.43 -29.93 6.91
C TYR A 1078 11.93 -29.61 7.09
N TRP A 1079 12.31 -28.68 7.98
CA TRP A 1079 13.69 -28.46 8.42
C TRP A 1079 14.15 -29.44 9.52
N LEU A 1080 13.24 -30.26 10.03
CA LEU A 1080 13.51 -31.28 11.03
C LEU A 1080 13.34 -32.69 10.45
N LYS A 1081 13.52 -32.89 9.14
CA LYS A 1081 13.66 -34.25 8.57
C LYS A 1081 14.93 -34.91 9.11
N ASP A 1082 14.98 -36.24 9.05
CA ASP A 1082 16.12 -37.00 9.58
C ASP A 1082 17.46 -36.51 8.99
N GLY A 1083 18.45 -36.29 9.85
CA GLY A 1083 19.78 -35.82 9.47
C GLY A 1083 19.91 -34.31 9.28
N GLN A 1084 18.81 -33.55 9.31
CA GLN A 1084 18.86 -32.09 9.20
C GLN A 1084 19.18 -31.42 10.54
N SER A 1085 19.72 -30.21 10.45
CA SER A 1085 20.06 -29.40 11.61
C SER A 1085 19.80 -27.92 11.38
N ILE A 1086 19.52 -27.23 12.48
CA ILE A 1086 19.42 -25.77 12.56
C ILE A 1086 20.47 -25.31 13.57
N HIS A 1087 21.20 -24.26 13.24
CA HIS A 1087 22.17 -23.66 14.15
C HIS A 1087 22.06 -22.14 14.08
N VAL A 1088 21.82 -21.52 15.24
CA VAL A 1088 21.71 -20.08 15.43
C VAL A 1088 22.69 -19.68 16.52
N ASP A 1089 23.63 -18.78 16.24
CA ASP A 1089 24.51 -18.18 17.24
C ASP A 1089 24.31 -16.66 17.31
N ASN A 1090 24.49 -16.11 18.52
CA ASN A 1090 24.51 -14.68 18.77
C ASN A 1090 23.20 -13.96 18.42
N LEU A 1091 22.05 -14.58 18.69
CA LEU A 1091 20.75 -13.96 18.48
C LEU A 1091 20.41 -13.03 19.65
N LEU A 1092 20.19 -11.74 19.37
CA LEU A 1092 19.78 -10.78 20.39
C LEU A 1092 18.35 -11.06 20.86
N THR A 1093 18.13 -10.98 22.17
CA THR A 1093 16.79 -10.99 22.78
C THR A 1093 16.76 -9.99 23.92
N ARG A 1094 15.56 -9.58 24.37
CA ARG A 1094 15.45 -8.71 25.57
C ARG A 1094 15.99 -9.39 26.85
N PHE A 1095 16.18 -10.71 26.82
CA PHE A 1095 16.70 -11.53 27.92
C PHE A 1095 18.22 -11.73 27.87
N GLY A 1096 18.88 -11.22 26.83
CA GLY A 1096 20.30 -11.43 26.56
C GLY A 1096 20.51 -12.24 25.29
N THR A 1097 21.77 -12.43 24.91
CA THR A 1097 22.11 -13.17 23.69
C THR A 1097 21.87 -14.66 23.86
N VAL A 1098 21.15 -15.26 22.91
CA VAL A 1098 20.86 -16.70 22.86
C VAL A 1098 21.51 -17.36 21.65
N SER A 1099 22.06 -18.56 21.85
CA SER A 1099 22.52 -19.44 20.77
C SER A 1099 21.85 -20.81 20.94
N TYR A 1100 21.49 -21.48 19.86
CA TYR A 1100 20.98 -22.84 19.93
C TYR A 1100 21.32 -23.69 18.70
N ARG A 1101 21.37 -25.00 18.92
CA ARG A 1101 21.49 -26.03 17.87
C ARG A 1101 20.35 -27.01 18.01
N ILE A 1102 19.74 -27.40 16.89
CA ILE A 1102 18.74 -28.46 16.83
C ILE A 1102 19.23 -29.49 15.82
N HIS A 1103 19.27 -30.75 16.22
CA HIS A 1103 19.66 -31.88 15.37
C HIS A 1103 18.54 -32.90 15.33
N SER A 1104 18.01 -33.16 14.13
CA SER A 1104 16.96 -34.14 13.92
C SER A 1104 17.54 -35.53 13.70
N ARG A 1105 17.18 -36.48 14.59
CA ARG A 1105 17.59 -37.89 14.53
C ARG A 1105 16.35 -38.78 14.50
N LEU A 1106 15.43 -38.52 13.57
CA LEU A 1106 14.16 -39.24 13.48
C LEU A 1106 14.32 -40.74 13.16
N ALA A 1107 15.41 -41.17 12.54
CA ALA A 1107 15.78 -42.58 12.41
C ALA A 1107 15.96 -43.24 13.80
N GLN A 1108 16.39 -42.46 14.79
CA GLN A 1108 16.49 -42.85 16.20
C GLN A 1108 15.25 -42.42 17.03
N LYS A 1109 14.18 -41.97 16.35
CA LYS A 1109 12.93 -41.47 16.95
C LYS A 1109 13.11 -40.29 17.91
N ALA A 1110 14.13 -39.45 17.69
CA ALA A 1110 14.45 -38.34 18.58
C ALA A 1110 14.80 -37.05 17.83
N ILE A 1111 14.61 -35.91 18.49
CA ILE A 1111 15.21 -34.63 18.13
C ILE A 1111 15.98 -34.13 19.35
N GLU A 1112 17.20 -33.65 19.13
CA GLU A 1112 18.10 -33.15 20.15
C GLU A 1112 18.30 -31.65 19.96
N ALA A 1113 18.40 -30.90 21.04
CA ALA A 1113 18.71 -29.49 21.01
C ALA A 1113 19.67 -29.06 22.13
N GLU A 1114 20.48 -28.06 21.84
CA GLU A 1114 21.34 -27.38 22.79
C GLU A 1114 20.99 -25.89 22.77
N VAL A 1115 20.76 -25.30 23.93
CA VAL A 1115 20.43 -23.87 24.08
C VAL A 1115 21.41 -23.25 25.07
N THR A 1116 22.03 -22.14 24.68
CA THR A 1116 22.96 -21.39 25.52
C THR A 1116 22.46 -19.96 25.64
N LEU A 1117 22.31 -19.47 26.87
CA LEU A 1117 21.98 -18.08 27.16
C LEU A 1117 23.20 -17.44 27.86
N ALA A 1118 23.80 -16.43 27.25
CA ALA A 1118 25.09 -15.89 27.70
C ALA A 1118 24.95 -15.03 28.97
N ASP A 1119 24.00 -14.09 28.97
CA ASP A 1119 23.91 -13.00 29.97
C ASP A 1119 22.51 -12.91 30.61
N ALA A 1120 22.04 -14.03 31.18
CA ALA A 1120 20.73 -14.11 31.82
C ALA A 1120 20.72 -13.43 33.20
N SER A 1121 19.81 -12.47 33.41
CA SER A 1121 19.38 -12.06 34.74
C SER A 1121 18.31 -13.05 35.22
N ASP A 1122 18.53 -13.74 36.34
CA ASP A 1122 17.63 -14.67 37.04
C ASP A 1122 16.56 -15.41 36.18
N GLY A 1123 16.80 -16.69 35.87
CA GLY A 1123 15.82 -17.67 35.36
C GLY A 1123 14.82 -17.19 34.29
N VAL A 1124 15.13 -17.40 33.01
CA VAL A 1124 14.25 -17.07 31.89
C VAL A 1124 13.33 -18.24 31.54
N THR A 1125 12.02 -18.01 31.55
CA THR A 1125 11.06 -19.00 31.03
C THR A 1125 11.11 -19.02 29.50
N ALA A 1126 11.33 -20.19 28.91
CA ALA A 1126 11.42 -20.33 27.46
C ALA A 1126 10.55 -21.47 26.91
N CYS A 1127 9.96 -21.29 25.73
CA CYS A 1127 9.34 -22.36 24.95
C CYS A 1127 10.27 -22.72 23.79
N LEU A 1128 10.85 -23.92 23.81
CA LEU A 1128 11.55 -24.49 22.65
C LEU A 1128 10.58 -25.32 21.83
N ARG A 1129 10.32 -24.90 20.59
CA ARG A 1129 9.38 -25.60 19.70
C ARG A 1129 10.12 -26.56 18.76
N LEU A 1130 9.66 -27.82 18.71
CA LEU A 1130 10.26 -28.91 17.95
C LEU A 1130 9.17 -29.68 17.16
N PRO A 1131 8.65 -29.10 16.06
CA PRO A 1131 7.58 -29.73 15.29
C PRO A 1131 8.06 -30.95 14.51
N HIS A 1132 7.44 -32.11 14.71
CA HIS A 1132 7.75 -33.31 13.93
C HIS A 1132 7.22 -33.16 12.48
N PRO A 1133 8.00 -33.49 11.43
CA PRO A 1133 7.59 -33.38 10.02
C PRO A 1133 6.25 -34.09 9.70
N ASP A 1134 6.07 -35.31 10.20
CA ASP A 1134 4.82 -36.09 10.04
C ASP A 1134 3.72 -35.76 11.08
N GLY A 1135 3.88 -34.70 11.89
CA GLY A 1135 2.89 -34.32 12.91
C GLY A 1135 2.76 -35.27 14.11
N LYS A 1136 3.78 -36.10 14.40
CA LYS A 1136 3.80 -36.96 15.59
C LYS A 1136 3.94 -36.14 16.87
N ARG A 1137 3.32 -36.62 17.94
CA ARG A 1137 3.34 -35.97 19.26
C ARG A 1137 4.57 -36.38 20.07
N ILE A 1138 5.13 -35.46 20.83
CA ILE A 1138 6.20 -35.74 21.80
C ILE A 1138 5.67 -36.73 22.86
N ARG A 1139 6.42 -37.82 23.11
CA ARG A 1139 6.11 -38.83 24.14
C ARG A 1139 6.93 -38.66 25.42
N ARG A 1140 8.20 -38.27 25.27
CA ARG A 1140 9.14 -38.12 26.38
C ARG A 1140 10.09 -36.95 26.09
N VAL A 1141 10.40 -36.19 27.14
CA VAL A 1141 11.40 -35.11 27.11
C VAL A 1141 12.42 -35.36 28.22
N GLU A 1142 13.69 -35.14 27.88
CA GLU A 1142 14.79 -35.09 28.83
C GLU A 1142 15.47 -33.72 28.73
N VAL A 1143 15.69 -33.07 29.88
CA VAL A 1143 16.44 -31.81 29.98
C VAL A 1143 17.66 -32.07 30.84
N ASN A 1144 18.87 -31.82 30.32
CA ASN A 1144 20.13 -32.14 30.98
C ASN A 1144 20.21 -33.61 31.44
N GLY A 1145 19.66 -34.52 30.63
CA GLY A 1145 19.61 -35.96 30.90
C GLY A 1145 18.55 -36.39 31.94
N GLN A 1146 17.77 -35.46 32.48
CA GLN A 1146 16.72 -35.76 33.48
C GLN A 1146 15.32 -35.72 32.86
N PRO A 1147 14.40 -36.62 33.25
CA PRO A 1147 13.01 -36.58 32.77
C PRO A 1147 12.34 -35.22 33.04
N HIS A 1148 11.70 -34.67 32.03
CA HIS A 1148 11.03 -33.37 32.08
C HIS A 1148 9.55 -33.49 31.71
N ARG A 1149 8.67 -32.77 32.42
CA ARG A 1149 7.21 -32.92 32.32
C ARG A 1149 6.47 -31.72 31.75
N ASP A 1150 7.08 -30.54 31.67
CA ASP A 1150 6.41 -29.34 31.16
C ASP A 1150 6.58 -29.20 29.65
N PHE A 1151 5.78 -29.97 28.92
CA PHE A 1151 5.70 -29.86 27.46
C PHE A 1151 4.26 -30.07 26.99
N SER A 1152 3.88 -29.41 25.91
CA SER A 1152 2.55 -29.53 25.30
C SER A 1152 2.65 -29.42 23.78
N GLY A 1153 2.05 -30.37 23.07
CA GLY A 1153 2.13 -30.45 21.61
C GLY A 1153 3.57 -30.61 21.14
N ASP A 1154 4.09 -29.58 20.47
CA ASP A 1154 5.46 -29.46 19.98
C ASP A 1154 6.32 -28.47 20.79
N CYS A 1155 5.80 -27.88 21.87
CA CYS A 1155 6.54 -26.94 22.73
C CYS A 1155 7.05 -27.65 24.00
N VAL A 1156 8.34 -27.49 24.29
CA VAL A 1156 8.98 -27.85 25.56
C VAL A 1156 9.26 -26.57 26.35
N ARG A 1157 8.71 -26.45 27.57
CA ARG A 1157 8.97 -25.29 28.43
C ARG A 1157 10.22 -25.51 29.27
N LEU A 1158 11.09 -24.53 29.30
CA LEU A 1158 12.40 -24.57 29.93
C LEU A 1158 12.53 -23.42 30.91
N GLN A 1159 13.28 -23.64 31.98
CA GLN A 1159 13.81 -22.58 32.83
C GLN A 1159 15.29 -22.43 32.49
N LEU A 1160 15.63 -21.40 31.74
CA LEU A 1160 16.98 -21.14 31.26
C LEU A 1160 17.72 -20.23 32.24
N GLY A 1161 18.83 -20.73 32.79
CA GLY A 1161 19.82 -19.90 33.47
C GLY A 1161 20.95 -19.51 32.52
N ALA A 1162 21.95 -18.79 33.05
CA ALA A 1162 23.20 -18.57 32.32
C ALA A 1162 23.89 -19.92 32.04
N GLY A 1163 24.37 -20.09 30.80
CA GLY A 1163 25.06 -21.29 30.36
C GLY A 1163 24.21 -22.23 29.48
N LYS A 1164 24.67 -23.48 29.37
CA LYS A 1164 24.17 -24.46 28.39
C LYS A 1164 23.09 -25.37 28.98
N THR A 1165 21.99 -25.53 28.26
CA THR A 1165 20.90 -26.48 28.52
C THR A 1165 20.76 -27.43 27.33
N THR A 1166 20.65 -28.73 27.61
CA THR A 1166 20.45 -29.77 26.58
C THR A 1166 19.04 -30.34 26.67
N VAL A 1167 18.40 -30.58 25.53
CA VAL A 1167 17.03 -31.10 25.43
C VAL A 1167 17.02 -32.28 24.46
N ARG A 1168 16.39 -33.39 24.85
CA ARG A 1168 16.10 -34.53 23.96
C ARG A 1168 14.60 -34.81 24.00
N VAL A 1169 13.95 -34.77 22.84
CA VAL A 1169 12.54 -35.18 22.69
C VAL A 1169 12.45 -36.51 21.94
N SER A 1170 11.53 -37.39 22.33
CA SER A 1170 11.29 -38.69 21.69
C SER A 1170 9.82 -38.85 21.29
N PHE A 1171 9.56 -39.53 20.16
CA PHE A 1171 8.23 -39.60 19.49
C PHE A 1171 7.64 -41.01 19.37
#